data_AF-A0A519WLV2-F1
#
_entry.id   AF-A0A519WLV2-F1
#
_cell.length_a   1.000
_cell.length_b   1.000
_cell.length_c   1.000
_cell.angle_alpha   90.00
_cell.angle_beta   90.00
_cell.angle_gamma   90.00
#
_symmetry.space_group_name_H-M   'P 1'
#
loop_
_entity.id
_entity.type
_entity.pdbx_description
1 polymer ?
#
loop_
_entity_poly.entity_id
_entity_poly.type
_entity_poly.pdbx_seq_one_letter_code
_entity_poly.pdbx_strand_id
1 'polypeptide(L)'
;FLLTVDQATNPDNALINIEPNGTIINIPAGKTVQYTMTLKKVKQDQFDYKNIKVLLQSMCDGDALDSVLVSASFVPACSPVTVMAPANNWQMNRNTAYSGIETRPLNIKLGDFNTSFASFQKISLEYRLKGTPDWINLRTYFKNQADYNVAQTSGDTNIEMIVGAELNYSWDIAALGLANGQYELRARTNCNNQTAFESQVVQGQVDLTAPVLFGTPTPTSGILGIGDDLKLRFSEPVKVNGTVTKFEFLVQKNQSPVSHQVSLAFNGASNTATIAKPAITTGDFSIEFWLKNQSPVGTSTLLSQTGGLKVELIDSDLKYTIGGQSITTTITKDGTFNHYALSYNATARKLTIIENDIEKRTVTLTTALSFTNENPIVLGGNTFKGNVHDLRFWKRNITREAAVSNMGLVLNGNETNLLGYWPMNEGNGTVANDLARYKHLTIANTNWDINPKGSAYAFDGTNHLTFDQTATVIISKEMDATMSFWMKTAQTGVATLFSNGYGDATDNLESNGYRNKWAISLNADGKLELKAENRTFSFGNVRVNTNTWHHIALSLTRNGTMRMYIDGAQMESYPSADLGGFYSSSIFVGARGKLGSAVIDQRFNGTIDELCLWETARNADQIKSDQFHEVDFKATGLILYANFN
;
A
#
# COMPACT_ATOMS: atom_id res chain seq x y z
N PHE A 1 80.53 32.80 19.25
CA PHE A 1 79.47 33.64 19.83
C PHE A 1 78.39 32.75 20.41
N LEU A 2 77.74 33.18 21.49
CA LEU A 2 76.61 32.51 22.09
C LEU A 2 75.34 33.28 21.72
N LEU A 3 74.40 32.60 21.08
CA LEU A 3 73.07 33.13 20.74
C LEU A 3 72.09 32.70 21.83
N THR A 4 71.47 33.65 22.53
CA THR A 4 70.51 33.38 23.61
C THR A 4 69.21 34.15 23.41
N VAL A 5 68.14 33.67 24.06
CA VAL A 5 66.87 34.39 24.17
C VAL A 5 66.74 34.88 25.61
N ASP A 6 66.46 36.16 25.78
CA ASP A 6 66.11 36.71 27.09
C ASP A 6 64.72 36.24 27.49
N GLN A 7 64.63 35.23 28.37
CA GLN A 7 63.35 34.64 28.77
C GLN A 7 62.45 35.60 29.53
N ALA A 8 62.98 36.69 30.12
CA ALA A 8 62.14 37.72 30.73
C ALA A 8 61.28 38.45 29.67
N THR A 9 61.72 38.43 28.41
CA THR A 9 60.97 38.98 27.26
C THR A 9 60.08 37.96 26.54
N ASN A 10 60.05 36.70 27.01
CA ASN A 10 59.21 35.62 26.47
C ASN A 10 58.22 35.05 27.53
N PRO A 11 57.36 35.88 28.15
CA PRO A 11 56.51 35.46 29.28
C PRO A 11 55.46 34.41 28.91
N ASP A 12 55.05 34.34 27.64
CA ASP A 12 54.07 33.38 27.14
C ASP A 12 54.72 32.12 26.54
N ASN A 13 56.01 31.90 26.81
CA ASN A 13 56.78 30.70 26.44
C ASN A 13 56.64 30.32 24.96
N ALA A 14 56.85 31.28 24.04
CA ALA A 14 57.00 30.95 22.63
C ALA A 14 58.10 29.90 22.46
N LEU A 15 57.82 28.85 21.69
CA LEU A 15 58.80 27.83 21.38
C LEU A 15 59.71 28.34 20.28
N ILE A 16 60.97 28.57 20.63
CA ILE A 16 62.01 29.10 19.74
C ILE A 16 63.07 28.02 19.54
N ASN A 17 63.65 27.91 18.35
CA ASN A 17 64.70 26.93 18.04
C ASN A 17 66.10 27.31 18.56
N ILE A 18 66.18 28.10 19.63
CA ILE A 18 67.42 28.45 20.34
C ILE A 18 67.36 27.74 21.68
N GLU A 19 68.41 27.00 22.01
CA GLU A 19 68.47 26.18 23.23
C GLU A 19 68.30 27.06 24.49
N PRO A 20 67.67 26.56 25.57
CA PRO A 20 67.46 27.33 26.80
C PRO A 20 68.74 27.90 27.42
N ASN A 21 69.87 27.19 27.24
CA ASN A 21 71.19 27.59 27.71
C ASN A 21 72.02 28.35 26.65
N GLY A 22 71.42 28.67 25.50
CA GLY A 22 72.05 29.31 24.36
C GLY A 22 72.61 28.33 23.33
N THR A 23 72.73 28.81 22.09
CA THR A 23 73.26 28.06 20.95
C THR A 23 74.59 28.67 20.51
N ILE A 24 75.64 27.85 20.44
CA ILE A 24 76.97 28.32 20.01
C ILE A 24 76.99 28.52 18.49
N ILE A 25 77.32 29.73 18.06
CA ILE A 25 77.50 30.11 16.65
C ILE A 25 78.97 30.46 16.41
N ASN A 26 79.61 29.75 15.50
CA ASN A 26 80.97 30.06 15.05
C ASN A 26 80.91 31.03 13.87
N ILE A 27 81.50 32.23 14.01
CA ILE A 27 81.53 33.26 12.97
C ILE A 27 83.00 33.49 12.56
N PRO A 28 83.44 32.94 11.41
CA PRO A 28 84.81 33.15 10.93
C PRO A 28 85.07 34.63 10.61
N ALA A 29 86.30 35.09 10.82
CA ALA A 29 86.69 36.48 10.56
C ALA A 29 86.38 36.89 9.11
N GLY A 30 85.73 38.04 8.94
CA GLY A 30 85.34 38.59 7.63
C GLY A 30 84.24 37.81 6.90
N LYS A 31 83.56 36.85 7.55
CA LYS A 31 82.46 36.06 6.98
C LYS A 31 81.14 36.36 7.71
N THR A 32 80.04 36.30 6.97
CA THR A 32 78.68 36.36 7.52
C THR A 32 78.13 34.94 7.66
N VAL A 33 77.50 34.64 8.80
CA VAL A 33 76.79 33.39 9.04
C VAL A 33 75.30 33.70 9.16
N GLN A 34 74.46 32.95 8.47
CA GLN A 34 73.00 33.07 8.57
C GLN A 34 72.46 32.02 9.52
N TYR A 35 71.56 32.44 10.42
CA TYR A 35 70.85 31.56 11.33
C TYR A 35 69.34 31.78 11.15
N THR A 36 68.60 30.72 10.82
CA THR A 36 67.14 30.77 10.67
C THR A 36 66.48 30.52 12.01
N MET A 37 65.92 31.56 12.61
CA MET A 37 65.11 31.45 13.83
C MET A 37 63.67 31.05 13.47
N THR A 38 63.12 30.08 14.20
CA THR A 38 61.70 29.72 14.16
C THR A 38 61.05 30.10 15.47
N LEU A 39 59.84 30.67 15.41
CA LEU A 39 59.02 30.97 16.58
C LEU A 39 57.67 30.27 16.39
N LYS A 40 57.33 29.38 17.32
CA LYS A 40 56.07 28.65 17.35
C LYS A 40 55.27 29.02 18.60
N LYS A 41 54.00 29.35 18.40
CA LYS A 41 53.02 29.54 19.47
C LYS A 41 52.80 28.24 20.26
N VAL A 42 52.78 28.34 21.59
CA VAL A 42 52.53 27.22 22.51
C VAL A 42 51.20 27.36 23.23
N LYS A 43 50.93 28.53 23.81
CA LYS A 43 49.68 28.85 24.51
C LYS A 43 48.58 29.16 23.49
N GLN A 44 47.51 28.38 23.46
CA GLN A 44 46.52 28.43 22.38
C GLN A 44 45.74 29.76 22.28
N ASP A 45 45.62 30.53 23.35
CA ASP A 45 44.94 31.84 23.38
C ASP A 45 45.90 33.05 23.29
N GLN A 46 47.22 32.82 23.14
CA GLN A 46 48.20 33.89 22.90
C GLN A 46 48.45 34.09 21.41
N PHE A 47 48.23 35.29 20.88
CA PHE A 47 48.39 35.57 19.45
C PHE A 47 49.49 36.57 19.13
N ASP A 48 49.89 37.40 20.09
CA ASP A 48 50.92 38.42 19.89
C ASP A 48 52.09 38.18 20.83
N TYR A 49 53.26 37.93 20.26
CA TYR A 49 54.52 37.82 20.97
C TYR A 49 55.35 39.05 20.61
N LYS A 50 55.47 40.00 21.53
CA LYS A 50 56.09 41.30 21.25
C LYS A 50 57.48 41.40 21.85
N ASN A 51 58.41 41.92 21.06
CA ASN A 51 59.74 42.34 21.49
C ASN A 51 60.53 41.25 22.23
N ILE A 52 60.45 40.00 21.76
CA ILE A 52 61.32 38.93 22.27
C ILE A 52 62.75 39.27 21.89
N LYS A 53 63.61 39.46 22.90
CA LYS A 53 64.98 39.88 22.72
C LYS A 53 65.88 38.68 22.50
N VAL A 54 66.50 38.64 21.32
CA VAL A 54 67.52 37.67 20.94
C VAL A 54 68.87 38.36 21.05
N LEU A 55 69.78 37.75 21.80
CA LEU A 55 71.09 38.30 22.14
C LEU A 55 72.18 37.47 21.48
N LEU A 56 73.17 38.12 20.87
CA LEU A 56 74.40 37.50 20.42
C LEU A 56 75.56 38.08 21.21
N GLN A 57 76.28 37.25 21.95
CA GLN A 57 77.41 37.67 22.79
C GLN A 57 78.69 36.91 22.43
N SER A 58 79.82 37.61 22.46
CA SER A 58 81.14 36.98 22.40
C SER A 58 81.40 36.13 23.64
N MET A 59 81.92 34.92 23.44
CA MET A 59 82.27 34.01 24.53
C MET A 59 83.70 34.25 25.06
N CYS A 60 84.49 35.07 24.38
CA CYS A 60 85.92 35.25 24.67
C CYS A 60 86.18 36.38 25.67
N ASP A 61 85.52 37.52 25.47
CA ASP A 61 85.72 38.77 26.23
C ASP A 61 84.44 39.31 26.84
N GLY A 62 83.25 38.85 26.39
CA GLY A 62 81.96 39.31 26.89
C GLY A 62 81.55 40.72 26.45
N ASP A 63 82.50 41.49 25.90
CA ASP A 63 82.36 42.91 25.54
C ASP A 63 81.66 43.14 24.18
N ALA A 64 81.77 42.18 23.25
CA ALA A 64 81.06 42.24 21.97
C ALA A 64 79.66 41.61 22.11
N LEU A 65 78.65 42.46 22.25
CA LEU A 65 77.25 42.10 22.46
C LEU A 65 76.34 42.93 21.56
N ASP A 66 75.40 42.27 20.88
CA ASP A 66 74.34 42.93 20.12
C ASP A 66 73.01 42.18 20.30
N SER A 67 71.89 42.87 20.11
CA SER A 67 70.56 42.27 20.29
C SER A 67 69.56 42.72 19.25
N VAL A 68 68.64 41.82 18.89
CA VAL A 68 67.51 42.12 18.00
C VAL A 68 66.20 41.80 18.72
N LEU A 69 65.18 42.61 18.45
CA LEU A 69 63.82 42.39 18.94
C LEU A 69 63.01 41.69 17.86
N VAL A 70 62.47 40.52 18.18
CA VAL A 70 61.60 39.74 17.30
C VAL A 70 60.19 39.80 17.83
N SER A 71 59.25 40.18 16.97
CA SER A 71 57.82 40.10 17.27
C SER A 71 57.13 39.17 16.28
N ALA A 72 56.15 38.41 16.75
CA ALA A 72 55.33 37.53 15.92
C ALA A 72 53.86 37.67 16.30
N SER A 73 53.00 37.86 15.29
CA SER A 73 51.56 37.91 15.43
C SER A 73 50.92 36.76 14.65
N PHE A 74 50.02 36.03 15.31
CA PHE A 74 49.26 34.92 14.77
C PHE A 74 47.81 35.38 14.53
N VAL A 75 47.13 34.79 13.54
CA VAL A 75 45.72 35.09 13.28
C VAL A 75 44.89 34.73 14.52
N PRO A 76 44.19 35.70 15.15
CA PRO A 76 43.32 35.45 16.29
C PRO A 76 42.21 34.45 15.96
N ALA A 77 42.02 33.46 16.80
CA ALA A 77 40.96 32.46 16.69
C ALA A 77 40.33 32.22 18.06
N CYS A 78 39.06 31.84 18.08
CA CYS A 78 38.40 31.47 19.32
C CYS A 78 38.77 30.03 19.73
N SER A 79 38.32 29.58 20.91
CA SER A 79 38.48 28.19 21.34
C SER A 79 38.02 27.23 20.25
N PRO A 80 38.77 26.15 19.94
CA PRO A 80 38.25 25.07 19.12
C PRO A 80 36.93 24.50 19.69
N VAL A 81 36.14 23.83 18.85
CA VAL A 81 35.01 23.01 19.27
C VAL A 81 34.76 21.94 18.22
N THR A 82 34.39 20.74 18.68
CA THR A 82 34.08 19.60 17.83
C THR A 82 32.68 19.08 18.14
N VAL A 83 31.92 18.76 17.09
CA VAL A 83 30.74 17.90 17.20
C VAL A 83 31.24 16.45 17.23
N MET A 84 31.35 15.87 18.43
CA MET A 84 31.90 14.53 18.66
C MET A 84 30.90 13.42 18.30
N ALA A 85 29.61 13.71 18.49
CA ALA A 85 28.50 12.86 18.05
C ALA A 85 27.35 13.75 17.58
N PRO A 86 26.55 13.32 16.59
CA PRO A 86 26.70 12.10 15.81
C PRO A 86 27.92 12.14 14.87
N ALA A 87 28.35 10.98 14.38
CA ALA A 87 29.39 10.90 13.35
C ALA A 87 28.86 11.39 11.99
N ASN A 88 29.77 11.80 11.09
CA ASN A 88 29.38 12.22 9.74
C ASN A 88 28.66 11.09 8.97
N ASN A 89 27.67 11.46 8.16
CA ASN A 89 26.74 10.57 7.46
C ASN A 89 25.81 9.76 8.39
N TRP A 90 25.39 10.34 9.51
CA TRP A 90 24.37 9.74 10.36
C TRP A 90 23.03 9.62 9.63
N GLN A 91 22.21 8.66 10.06
CA GLN A 91 20.89 8.41 9.49
C GLN A 91 19.87 8.34 10.61
N MET A 92 18.73 9.01 10.41
CA MET A 92 17.58 8.94 11.29
C MET A 92 16.37 8.56 10.45
N ASN A 93 15.84 7.37 10.71
CA ASN A 93 14.63 6.88 10.08
C ASN A 93 13.47 6.81 11.08
N ARG A 94 12.27 6.55 10.58
CA ARG A 94 11.07 6.37 11.41
C ARG A 94 11.26 5.41 12.58
N ASN A 95 11.93 4.26 12.39
CA ASN A 95 12.10 3.25 13.44
C ASN A 95 13.07 3.70 14.55
N THR A 96 14.03 4.57 14.22
CA THR A 96 14.92 5.19 15.22
C THR A 96 14.30 6.40 15.91
N ALA A 97 13.40 7.11 15.21
CA ALA A 97 12.80 8.35 15.66
C ALA A 97 11.51 8.17 16.48
N TYR A 98 10.84 7.02 16.37
CA TYR A 98 9.56 6.77 17.02
C TYR A 98 9.55 5.46 17.82
N SER A 99 8.81 5.47 18.94
CA SER A 99 8.50 4.32 19.78
C SER A 99 7.00 4.32 20.06
N GLY A 100 6.20 3.75 19.15
CA GLY A 100 4.75 3.95 19.17
C GLY A 100 4.41 5.40 18.82
N ILE A 101 3.82 6.13 19.78
CA ILE A 101 3.51 7.56 19.66
C ILE A 101 4.60 8.49 20.23
N GLU A 102 5.57 7.95 20.96
CA GLU A 102 6.66 8.74 21.54
C GLU A 102 7.78 8.95 20.52
N THR A 103 8.39 10.13 20.54
CA THR A 103 9.56 10.46 19.72
C THR A 103 10.87 10.21 20.47
N ARG A 104 11.94 9.95 19.72
CA ARG A 104 13.30 9.73 20.23
C ARG A 104 14.25 10.74 19.60
N PRO A 105 14.98 11.53 20.41
CA PRO A 105 15.90 12.55 19.90
C PRO A 105 17.19 11.96 19.35
N LEU A 106 17.81 12.70 18.43
CA LEU A 106 19.21 12.52 18.04
C LEU A 106 20.11 13.17 19.08
N ASN A 107 20.94 12.39 19.76
CA ASN A 107 21.87 12.92 20.75
C ASN A 107 23.10 13.54 20.08
N ILE A 108 23.34 14.81 20.36
CA ILE A 108 24.49 15.59 19.91
C ILE A 108 25.43 15.77 21.10
N LYS A 109 26.72 15.54 20.88
CA LYS A 109 27.78 15.72 21.88
C LYS A 109 28.84 16.68 21.37
N LEU A 110 29.14 17.71 22.15
CA LEU A 110 30.17 18.71 21.84
C LEU A 110 31.35 18.55 22.80
N GLY A 111 32.57 18.80 22.30
CA GLY A 111 33.79 18.76 23.10
C GLY A 111 34.94 19.52 22.45
N ASP A 112 36.15 19.27 22.93
CA ASP A 112 37.42 19.90 22.50
C ASP A 112 37.49 21.43 22.67
N PHE A 113 36.53 22.03 23.37
CA PHE A 113 36.57 23.45 23.73
C PHE A 113 37.35 23.68 25.01
N ASN A 114 37.95 24.87 25.11
CA ASN A 114 38.76 25.30 26.23
C ASN A 114 38.18 26.59 26.83
N THR A 115 37.45 26.44 27.92
CA THR A 115 36.84 27.55 28.65
C THR A 115 37.86 28.50 29.30
N SER A 116 39.12 28.06 29.43
CA SER A 116 40.21 28.86 30.00
C SER A 116 40.65 30.01 29.09
N PHE A 117 40.29 29.99 27.80
CA PHE A 117 40.56 31.09 26.88
C PHE A 117 39.94 32.37 27.43
N ALA A 118 40.75 33.40 27.67
CA ALA A 118 40.29 34.64 28.28
C ALA A 118 39.18 35.31 27.45
N SER A 119 39.29 35.25 26.12
CA SER A 119 38.33 35.83 25.19
C SER A 119 37.09 34.96 24.94
N PHE A 120 37.08 33.68 25.34
CA PHE A 120 35.97 32.77 25.06
C PHE A 120 34.69 33.20 25.77
N GLN A 121 33.59 33.29 25.01
CA GLN A 121 32.30 33.78 25.48
C GLN A 121 31.24 32.68 25.50
N LYS A 122 31.02 32.02 24.36
CA LYS A 122 29.91 31.09 24.16
C LYS A 122 30.16 30.08 23.05
N ILE A 123 29.35 29.02 23.03
CA ILE A 123 29.23 28.04 21.94
C ILE A 123 27.80 28.07 21.42
N SER A 124 27.60 28.25 20.11
CA SER A 124 26.31 28.10 19.45
C SER A 124 26.29 26.78 18.67
N LEU A 125 25.34 25.92 19.00
CA LEU A 125 25.03 24.70 18.24
C LEU A 125 23.98 25.05 17.20
N GLU A 126 24.30 24.80 15.94
CA GLU A 126 23.48 25.24 14.81
C GLU A 126 23.23 24.09 13.84
N TYR A 127 22.08 24.14 13.16
CA TYR A 127 21.72 23.22 12.08
C TYR A 127 21.19 23.97 10.88
N ARG A 128 21.18 23.30 9.71
CA ARG A 128 20.42 23.75 8.55
C ARG A 128 20.04 22.59 7.65
N LEU A 129 19.04 22.80 6.79
CA LEU A 129 18.76 21.90 5.69
C LEU A 129 19.83 22.12 4.60
N LYS A 130 20.44 21.06 4.10
CA LYS A 130 21.51 21.16 3.12
C LYS A 130 21.02 21.88 1.86
N GLY A 131 21.72 22.94 1.49
CA GLY A 131 21.35 23.81 0.37
C GLY A 131 20.63 25.10 0.78
N THR A 132 20.21 25.25 2.04
CA THR A 132 19.76 26.55 2.56
C THR A 132 20.94 27.40 3.03
N PRO A 133 20.89 28.74 2.87
CA PRO A 133 22.00 29.61 3.29
C PRO A 133 22.05 29.78 4.81
N ASP A 134 20.89 29.82 5.46
CA ASP A 134 20.76 30.22 6.86
C ASP A 134 20.94 29.05 7.83
N TRP A 135 21.67 29.33 8.92
CA TRP A 135 21.85 28.43 10.05
C TRP A 135 20.86 28.78 11.16
N ILE A 136 20.20 27.75 11.70
CA ILE A 136 19.23 27.86 12.78
C ILE A 136 19.90 27.41 14.09
N ASN A 137 19.83 28.24 15.12
CA ASN A 137 20.38 27.95 16.45
C ASN A 137 19.51 26.93 17.21
N LEU A 138 20.12 25.83 17.67
CA LEU A 138 19.50 24.82 18.54
C LEU A 138 19.67 25.15 20.01
N ARG A 139 20.89 25.54 20.41
CA ARG A 139 21.26 25.86 21.78
C ARG A 139 22.50 26.74 21.80
N THR A 140 22.52 27.73 22.68
CA THR A 140 23.72 28.51 22.98
C THR A 140 24.19 28.24 24.42
N TYR A 141 25.46 27.87 24.57
CA TYR A 141 26.10 27.57 25.84
C TYR A 141 27.02 28.72 26.25
N PHE A 142 26.83 29.28 27.44
CA PHE A 142 27.60 30.42 27.93
C PHE A 142 28.67 30.03 28.93
N LYS A 143 29.85 30.66 28.81
CA LYS A 143 30.93 30.54 29.79
C LYS A 143 30.56 31.21 31.12
N ASN A 144 30.01 32.42 31.07
CA ASN A 144 29.81 33.28 32.24
C ASN A 144 28.34 33.55 32.52
N GLN A 145 28.00 33.66 33.81
CA GLN A 145 26.64 33.93 34.28
C GLN A 145 26.09 35.28 33.79
N ALA A 146 26.95 36.29 33.63
CA ALA A 146 26.53 37.62 33.17
C ALA A 146 25.98 37.57 31.74
N ASP A 147 26.70 36.95 30.81
CA ASP A 147 26.28 36.78 29.41
C ASP A 147 25.00 35.93 29.32
N TYR A 148 24.92 34.87 30.14
CA TYR A 148 23.72 34.04 30.26
C TYR A 148 22.49 34.85 30.70
N ASN A 149 22.63 35.67 31.75
CA ASN A 149 21.53 36.49 32.26
C ASN A 149 21.06 37.54 31.24
N VAL A 150 21.99 38.12 30.46
CA VAL A 150 21.66 39.04 29.36
C VAL A 150 20.85 38.32 28.28
N ALA A 151 21.25 37.12 27.87
CA ALA A 151 20.50 36.33 26.89
C ALA A 151 19.10 35.95 27.42
N GLN A 152 19.00 35.55 28.69
CA GLN A 152 17.73 35.19 29.33
C GLN A 152 16.77 36.38 29.40
N THR A 153 17.24 37.55 29.80
CA THR A 153 16.44 38.79 29.88
C THR A 153 16.04 39.31 28.50
N SER A 154 16.79 38.96 27.46
CA SER A 154 16.46 39.25 26.06
C SER A 154 15.42 38.28 25.46
N GLY A 155 14.95 37.30 26.25
CA GLY A 155 13.92 36.34 25.85
C GLY A 155 14.43 35.07 25.16
N ASP A 156 15.74 34.83 25.13
CA ASP A 156 16.28 33.57 24.58
C ASP A 156 16.05 32.42 25.57
N THR A 157 15.26 31.44 25.14
CA THR A 157 14.91 30.25 25.94
C THR A 157 15.79 29.04 25.60
N ASN A 158 16.61 29.12 24.56
CA ASN A 158 17.48 28.03 24.11
C ASN A 158 18.93 28.23 24.56
N ILE A 159 19.11 28.50 25.86
CA ILE A 159 20.41 28.81 26.45
C ILE A 159 20.74 27.89 27.62
N GLU A 160 22.04 27.66 27.86
CA GLU A 160 22.52 26.84 28.97
C GLU A 160 23.91 27.33 29.43
N MET A 161 24.28 27.04 30.69
CA MET A 161 25.64 27.30 31.18
C MET A 161 26.58 26.15 30.83
N ILE A 162 27.83 26.45 30.47
CA ILE A 162 28.84 25.42 30.22
C ILE A 162 29.24 24.76 31.54
N VAL A 163 28.98 23.46 31.67
CA VAL A 163 29.38 22.65 32.82
C VAL A 163 30.15 21.43 32.33
N GLY A 164 31.43 21.33 32.72
CA GLY A 164 32.31 20.24 32.30
C GLY A 164 32.99 20.47 30.94
N ALA A 165 33.69 19.44 30.46
CA ALA A 165 34.45 19.48 29.21
C ALA A 165 33.64 18.99 27.99
N GLU A 166 32.44 18.44 28.22
CA GLU A 166 31.58 17.89 27.19
C GLU A 166 30.14 18.37 27.42
N LEU A 167 29.44 18.70 26.34
CA LEU A 167 28.07 19.19 26.39
C LEU A 167 27.17 18.26 25.57
N ASN A 168 25.98 17.96 26.07
CA ASN A 168 25.03 17.09 25.40
C ASN A 168 23.77 17.88 25.04
N TYR A 169 23.19 17.57 23.87
CA TYR A 169 21.93 18.12 23.42
C TYR A 169 21.08 17.04 22.77
N SER A 170 19.83 16.90 23.20
CA SER A 170 18.86 15.98 22.62
C SER A 170 18.04 16.70 21.54
N TRP A 171 18.42 16.52 20.28
CA TRP A 171 17.70 17.14 19.16
C TRP A 171 16.54 16.26 18.71
N ASP A 172 15.33 16.58 19.16
CA ASP A 172 14.11 15.84 18.78
C ASP A 172 13.52 16.34 17.45
N ILE A 173 14.13 15.91 16.35
CA ILE A 173 13.75 16.26 14.98
C ILE A 173 12.27 15.92 14.70
N ALA A 174 11.80 14.78 15.23
CA ALA A 174 10.45 14.28 15.01
C ALA A 174 9.41 15.10 15.80
N ALA A 175 9.67 15.41 17.07
CA ALA A 175 8.78 16.26 17.87
C ALA A 175 8.70 17.69 17.33
N LEU A 176 9.80 18.20 16.77
CA LEU A 176 9.85 19.52 16.14
C LEU A 176 9.15 19.57 14.77
N GLY A 177 8.74 18.42 14.21
CA GLY A 177 8.06 18.35 12.91
C GLY A 177 8.94 18.82 11.73
N LEU A 178 10.26 18.65 11.84
CA LEU A 178 11.18 19.06 10.77
C LEU A 178 11.03 18.14 9.55
N ALA A 179 11.16 18.71 8.35
CA ALA A 179 10.96 17.99 7.09
C ALA A 179 12.06 16.94 6.82
N ASN A 180 11.75 15.92 6.03
CA ASN A 180 12.77 14.97 5.55
C ASN A 180 13.81 15.67 4.66
N GLY A 181 15.05 15.19 4.72
CA GLY A 181 16.13 15.73 3.90
C GLY A 181 17.51 15.52 4.51
N GLN A 182 18.51 16.12 3.85
CA GLN A 182 19.88 16.15 4.36
C GLN A 182 20.05 17.35 5.28
N TYR A 183 20.52 17.10 6.50
CA TYR A 183 20.80 18.12 7.49
C TYR A 183 22.31 18.28 7.70
N GLU A 184 22.71 19.52 7.94
CA GLU A 184 24.07 19.89 8.30
C GLU A 184 24.06 20.43 9.74
N LEU A 185 25.01 19.97 10.54
CA LEU A 185 25.21 20.35 11.94
C LEU A 185 26.60 20.96 12.11
N ARG A 186 26.69 22.04 12.89
CA ARG A 186 27.98 22.60 13.32
C ARG A 186 27.89 23.20 14.71
N ALA A 187 29.03 23.29 15.37
CA ALA A 187 29.20 24.10 16.56
C ALA A 187 30.11 25.28 16.25
N ARG A 188 29.78 26.46 16.78
CA ARG A 188 30.55 27.68 16.62
C ARG A 188 30.89 28.26 17.98
N THR A 189 32.17 28.48 18.26
CA THR A 189 32.56 29.28 19.42
C THR A 189 32.64 30.75 19.03
N ASN A 190 32.21 31.63 19.93
CA ASN A 190 32.39 33.07 19.80
C ASN A 190 33.19 33.60 20.98
N CYS A 191 34.04 34.56 20.67
CA CYS A 191 34.89 35.24 21.63
C CYS A 191 34.56 36.74 21.68
N ASN A 192 34.79 37.36 22.84
CA ASN A 192 34.52 38.77 23.11
C ASN A 192 35.30 39.74 22.19
N ASN A 193 36.39 39.28 21.59
CA ASN A 193 37.20 40.02 20.62
C ASN A 193 36.70 39.86 19.17
N GLN A 194 35.44 39.44 18.98
CA GLN A 194 34.78 39.22 17.68
C GLN A 194 35.38 38.08 16.84
N THR A 195 36.32 37.30 17.39
CA THR A 195 36.79 36.07 16.74
C THR A 195 35.81 34.92 16.95
N ALA A 196 35.84 33.96 16.03
CA ALA A 196 35.03 32.77 16.10
C ALA A 196 35.81 31.56 15.60
N PHE A 197 35.40 30.36 16.02
CA PHE A 197 35.85 29.11 15.44
C PHE A 197 34.63 28.27 15.09
N GLU A 198 34.61 27.66 13.91
CA GLU A 198 33.55 26.78 13.46
C GLU A 198 34.08 25.35 13.38
N SER A 199 33.31 24.40 13.92
CA SER A 199 33.62 22.98 13.80
C SER A 199 33.53 22.52 12.34
N GLN A 200 34.05 21.32 12.05
CA GLN A 200 33.68 20.62 10.84
C GLN A 200 32.15 20.43 10.78
N VAL A 201 31.60 20.51 9.57
CA VAL A 201 30.16 20.31 9.34
C VAL A 201 29.88 18.81 9.32
N VAL A 202 29.01 18.36 10.22
CA VAL A 202 28.53 16.97 10.27
C VAL A 202 27.23 16.88 9.48
N GLN A 203 27.19 15.99 8.48
CA GLN A 203 26.01 15.77 7.65
C GLN A 203 25.25 14.51 8.10
N GLY A 204 23.93 14.52 7.92
CA GLY A 204 23.13 13.31 8.04
C GLY A 204 21.81 13.37 7.28
N GLN A 205 21.19 12.21 7.13
CA GLN A 205 19.93 12.04 6.40
C GLN A 205 18.80 11.77 7.38
N VAL A 206 17.74 12.57 7.30
CA VAL A 206 16.48 12.37 8.00
C VAL A 206 15.45 11.88 6.99
N ASP A 207 14.84 10.74 7.28
CA ASP A 207 13.73 10.17 6.52
C ASP A 207 12.70 9.52 7.46
N LEU A 208 11.72 10.31 7.88
CA LEU A 208 10.70 9.93 8.86
C LEU A 208 9.43 9.37 8.22
N THR A 209 9.33 9.41 6.88
CA THR A 209 8.19 8.86 6.15
C THR A 209 8.52 7.45 5.68
N ALA A 210 7.57 6.54 5.82
CA ALA A 210 7.70 5.24 5.17
C ALA A 210 7.17 5.35 3.74
N PRO A 211 7.74 4.60 2.77
CA PRO A 211 7.12 4.49 1.45
C PRO A 211 5.71 3.94 1.56
N VAL A 212 4.74 4.66 1.01
CA VAL A 212 3.33 4.27 1.02
C VAL A 212 2.91 3.90 -0.39
N LEU A 213 2.11 2.83 -0.53
CA LEU A 213 1.47 2.49 -1.80
C LEU A 213 0.59 3.66 -2.27
N PHE A 214 0.82 4.11 -3.49
CA PHE A 214 0.15 5.25 -4.08
C PHE A 214 -0.69 4.82 -5.29
N GLY A 215 -1.99 5.11 -5.23
CA GLY A 215 -2.96 4.69 -6.24
C GLY A 215 -3.30 3.20 -6.17
N THR A 216 -4.22 2.78 -7.03
CA THR A 216 -4.64 1.38 -7.12
C THR A 216 -3.63 0.57 -7.93
N PRO A 217 -3.12 -0.57 -7.42
CA PRO A 217 -2.33 -1.52 -8.19
C PRO A 217 -3.01 -1.91 -9.51
N THR A 218 -2.22 -2.16 -10.56
CA THR A 218 -2.74 -2.73 -11.81
C THR A 218 -2.42 -4.23 -11.90
N PRO A 219 -3.31 -5.05 -12.50
CA PRO A 219 -4.61 -4.69 -13.09
C PRO A 219 -5.69 -4.39 -12.03
N THR A 220 -6.48 -3.34 -12.25
CA THR A 220 -7.47 -2.88 -11.25
C THR A 220 -8.58 -3.88 -11.00
N SER A 221 -8.88 -4.75 -11.96
CA SER A 221 -9.84 -5.85 -11.80
C SER A 221 -9.36 -6.97 -10.87
N GLY A 222 -8.06 -7.02 -10.54
CA GLY A 222 -7.45 -8.11 -9.77
C GLY A 222 -7.17 -9.39 -10.58
N ILE A 223 -7.51 -9.40 -11.87
CA ILE A 223 -7.30 -10.52 -12.79
C ILE A 223 -6.11 -10.21 -13.69
N LEU A 224 -5.07 -11.05 -13.68
CA LEU A 224 -3.89 -10.88 -14.53
C LEU A 224 -4.05 -11.61 -15.86
N GLY A 225 -4.27 -10.86 -16.94
CA GLY A 225 -4.35 -11.32 -18.32
C GLY A 225 -3.01 -11.31 -19.07
N ILE A 226 -2.98 -11.97 -20.23
CA ILE A 226 -1.82 -11.90 -21.14
C ILE A 226 -1.74 -10.49 -21.72
N GLY A 227 -0.62 -9.81 -21.48
CA GLY A 227 -0.39 -8.42 -21.92
C GLY A 227 -0.70 -7.36 -20.86
N ASP A 228 -1.22 -7.75 -19.70
CA ASP A 228 -1.41 -6.82 -18.58
C ASP A 228 -0.08 -6.52 -17.89
N ASP A 229 0.13 -5.25 -17.56
CA ASP A 229 1.25 -4.83 -16.72
C ASP A 229 0.86 -4.88 -15.25
N LEU A 230 1.65 -5.62 -14.47
CA LEU A 230 1.58 -5.56 -13.01
C LEU A 230 2.40 -4.36 -12.52
N LYS A 231 1.73 -3.31 -12.02
CA LYS A 231 2.38 -2.07 -11.59
C LYS A 231 1.93 -1.66 -10.20
N LEU A 232 2.91 -1.29 -9.38
CA LEU A 232 2.75 -0.58 -8.13
C LEU A 232 3.43 0.78 -8.24
N ARG A 233 2.88 1.77 -7.57
CA ARG A 233 3.51 3.08 -7.41
C ARG A 233 3.61 3.37 -5.93
N PHE A 234 4.72 3.94 -5.50
CA PHE A 234 4.93 4.34 -4.12
C PHE A 234 5.14 5.85 -4.05
N SER A 235 4.87 6.44 -2.90
CA SER A 235 5.09 7.88 -2.63
C SER A 235 6.55 8.29 -2.79
N GLU A 236 7.48 7.34 -2.65
CA GLU A 236 8.92 7.53 -2.80
C GLU A 236 9.59 6.21 -3.22
N PRO A 237 10.86 6.23 -3.69
CA PRO A 237 11.57 5.02 -4.08
C PRO A 237 11.71 4.01 -2.93
N VAL A 238 11.27 2.77 -3.15
CA VAL A 238 11.48 1.67 -2.20
C VAL A 238 12.85 1.06 -2.45
N LYS A 239 13.70 0.97 -1.41
CA LYS A 239 15.02 0.36 -1.53
C LYS A 239 14.88 -1.15 -1.73
N VAL A 240 15.15 -1.63 -2.94
CA VAL A 240 15.09 -3.05 -3.27
C VAL A 240 16.37 -3.73 -2.76
N ASN A 241 16.41 -4.09 -1.48
CA ASN A 241 17.37 -5.06 -0.97
C ASN A 241 16.59 -6.36 -0.74
N GLY A 242 16.86 -7.40 -1.54
CA GLY A 242 16.05 -8.63 -1.62
C GLY A 242 15.89 -9.44 -0.32
N THR A 243 16.50 -8.99 0.79
CA THR A 243 16.34 -9.54 2.14
C THR A 243 15.37 -8.76 3.04
N VAL A 244 15.09 -7.48 2.76
CA VAL A 244 14.30 -6.60 3.64
C VAL A 244 13.00 -6.15 2.99
N THR A 245 12.98 -6.00 1.66
CA THR A 245 11.78 -5.61 0.91
C THR A 245 11.26 -6.80 0.13
N LYS A 246 10.18 -7.40 0.61
CA LYS A 246 9.43 -8.45 -0.08
C LYS A 246 8.18 -7.83 -0.69
N PHE A 247 8.01 -7.96 -2.00
CA PHE A 247 6.74 -7.68 -2.65
C PHE A 247 6.03 -9.00 -2.89
N GLU A 248 4.85 -9.15 -2.29
CA GLU A 248 3.96 -10.28 -2.56
C GLU A 248 2.84 -9.80 -3.45
N PHE A 249 2.69 -10.45 -4.61
CA PHE A 249 1.66 -10.13 -5.57
C PHE A 249 0.61 -11.23 -5.55
N LEU A 250 -0.62 -10.82 -5.30
CA LEU A 250 -1.75 -11.71 -5.13
C LEU A 250 -2.70 -11.40 -6.28
N VAL A 251 -2.53 -12.13 -7.38
CA VAL A 251 -3.30 -11.97 -8.61
C VAL A 251 -4.06 -13.25 -8.91
N GLN A 252 -5.33 -13.11 -9.28
CA GLN A 252 -6.06 -14.25 -9.83
C GLN A 252 -5.50 -14.53 -11.22
N LYS A 253 -4.93 -15.72 -11.40
CA LYS A 253 -4.44 -16.16 -12.70
C LYS A 253 -5.64 -16.33 -13.64
N ASN A 254 -5.57 -15.74 -14.83
CA ASN A 254 -6.46 -16.09 -15.94
C ASN A 254 -6.44 -17.62 -16.14
N GLN A 255 -7.54 -18.24 -16.59
CA GLN A 255 -7.71 -19.70 -16.66
C GLN A 255 -8.00 -20.39 -15.31
N SER A 256 -8.77 -19.73 -14.43
CA SER A 256 -9.38 -20.40 -13.27
C SER A 256 -10.41 -21.45 -13.73
N PRO A 257 -10.68 -22.51 -12.94
CA PRO A 257 -11.74 -23.48 -13.23
C PRO A 257 -13.07 -22.79 -13.49
N VAL A 258 -13.78 -23.20 -14.55
CA VAL A 258 -15.16 -22.76 -14.78
C VAL A 258 -16.03 -23.17 -13.60
N SER A 259 -16.62 -22.18 -12.93
CA SER A 259 -17.59 -22.37 -11.85
C SER A 259 -19.00 -22.22 -12.41
N HIS A 260 -19.84 -23.23 -12.23
CA HIS A 260 -21.24 -23.20 -12.65
C HIS A 260 -22.17 -22.61 -11.57
N GLN A 261 -21.61 -21.87 -10.61
CA GLN A 261 -22.39 -21.31 -9.51
C GLN A 261 -23.39 -20.26 -9.99
N VAL A 262 -23.08 -19.56 -11.08
CA VAL A 262 -24.01 -18.63 -11.72
C VAL A 262 -24.20 -19.08 -13.16
N SER A 263 -25.44 -19.11 -13.63
CA SER A 263 -25.75 -19.46 -15.02
C SER A 263 -27.06 -18.84 -15.46
N LEU A 264 -27.31 -18.85 -16.78
CA LEU A 264 -28.56 -18.34 -17.33
C LEU A 264 -29.59 -19.47 -17.44
N ALA A 265 -30.69 -19.37 -16.70
CA ALA A 265 -31.73 -20.40 -16.65
C ALA A 265 -32.96 -20.02 -17.47
N PHE A 266 -33.39 -20.98 -18.30
CA PHE A 266 -34.53 -20.89 -19.19
C PHE A 266 -35.62 -21.85 -18.73
N ASN A 267 -36.87 -21.39 -18.72
CA ASN A 267 -38.01 -22.17 -18.22
C ASN A 267 -39.18 -22.34 -19.20
N GLY A 268 -38.99 -22.03 -20.49
CA GLY A 268 -39.98 -22.27 -21.55
C GLY A 268 -40.17 -21.10 -22.51
N ALA A 269 -41.38 -20.98 -23.06
CA ALA A 269 -41.64 -20.23 -24.30
C ALA A 269 -41.35 -18.74 -24.25
N SER A 270 -41.53 -18.11 -23.09
CA SER A 270 -41.35 -16.67 -22.92
C SER A 270 -39.91 -16.28 -22.62
N ASN A 271 -39.04 -17.24 -22.28
CA ASN A 271 -37.68 -17.00 -21.80
C ASN A 271 -36.71 -16.99 -22.97
N THR A 272 -36.22 -15.82 -23.34
CA THR A 272 -35.26 -15.68 -24.44
C THR A 272 -34.10 -14.79 -24.04
N ALA A 273 -32.96 -14.95 -24.69
CA ALA A 273 -31.86 -14.02 -24.62
C ALA A 273 -31.32 -13.78 -26.02
N THR A 274 -31.01 -12.54 -26.39
CA THR A 274 -30.74 -12.17 -27.79
C THR A 274 -29.39 -11.48 -27.96
N ILE A 275 -28.60 -11.97 -28.91
CA ILE A 275 -27.41 -11.30 -29.44
C ILE A 275 -27.85 -10.56 -30.69
N ALA A 276 -27.98 -9.24 -30.63
CA ALA A 276 -28.65 -8.47 -31.67
C ALA A 276 -27.87 -8.40 -33.01
N LYS A 277 -26.53 -8.35 -32.95
CA LYS A 277 -25.65 -8.19 -34.13
C LYS A 277 -24.41 -9.09 -34.00
N PRO A 278 -24.55 -10.41 -34.17
CA PRO A 278 -23.44 -11.33 -34.08
C PRO A 278 -22.49 -11.16 -35.28
N ALA A 279 -21.18 -11.24 -35.04
CA ALA A 279 -20.16 -11.10 -36.09
C ALA A 279 -19.80 -12.47 -36.71
N ILE A 280 -20.76 -13.15 -37.35
CA ILE A 280 -20.55 -14.47 -37.97
C ILE A 280 -20.20 -14.31 -39.45
N THR A 281 -19.03 -14.84 -39.83
CA THR A 281 -18.53 -14.82 -41.21
C THR A 281 -18.22 -16.24 -41.68
N THR A 282 -18.39 -16.49 -42.98
CA THR A 282 -18.08 -17.78 -43.62
C THR A 282 -16.60 -18.12 -43.45
N GLY A 283 -16.29 -19.36 -43.10
CA GLY A 283 -14.93 -19.84 -42.82
C GLY A 283 -14.96 -20.97 -41.80
N ASP A 284 -13.89 -21.13 -41.02
CA ASP A 284 -13.94 -21.97 -39.82
C ASP A 284 -14.83 -21.31 -38.77
N PHE A 285 -15.68 -22.09 -38.12
CA PHE A 285 -16.57 -21.60 -37.07
C PHE A 285 -16.84 -22.66 -36.02
N SER A 286 -16.77 -22.28 -34.76
CA SER A 286 -17.11 -23.16 -33.64
C SER A 286 -17.90 -22.43 -32.56
N ILE A 287 -18.79 -23.16 -31.91
CA ILE A 287 -19.52 -22.74 -30.71
C ILE A 287 -19.09 -23.65 -29.56
N GLU A 288 -18.72 -23.07 -28.42
CA GLU A 288 -18.56 -23.80 -27.15
C GLU A 288 -19.58 -23.28 -26.13
N PHE A 289 -20.15 -24.17 -25.31
CA PHE A 289 -20.99 -23.79 -24.18
C PHE A 289 -21.13 -24.95 -23.19
N TRP A 290 -21.46 -24.62 -21.95
CA TRP A 290 -21.94 -25.57 -20.96
C TRP A 290 -23.47 -25.58 -20.93
N LEU A 291 -24.06 -26.78 -20.94
CA LEU A 291 -25.51 -26.97 -20.94
C LEU A 291 -25.92 -27.96 -19.85
N LYS A 292 -26.87 -27.52 -19.01
CA LYS A 292 -27.67 -28.38 -18.14
C LYS A 292 -29.05 -28.58 -18.77
N ASN A 293 -29.22 -29.67 -19.51
CA ASN A 293 -30.44 -29.91 -20.28
C ASN A 293 -31.56 -30.52 -19.41
N GLN A 294 -32.68 -29.79 -19.28
CA GLN A 294 -33.89 -30.23 -18.59
C GLN A 294 -35.13 -30.12 -19.48
N SER A 295 -34.93 -30.07 -20.80
CA SER A 295 -36.02 -29.88 -21.76
C SER A 295 -36.99 -31.08 -21.72
N PRO A 296 -38.31 -30.86 -21.90
CA PRO A 296 -39.28 -31.94 -21.99
C PRO A 296 -39.06 -32.80 -23.25
N VAL A 297 -39.82 -33.89 -23.35
CA VAL A 297 -39.93 -34.69 -24.58
C VAL A 297 -40.45 -33.80 -25.73
N GLY A 298 -39.96 -34.03 -26.94
CA GLY A 298 -40.22 -33.22 -28.12
C GLY A 298 -39.03 -32.35 -28.53
N THR A 299 -39.29 -31.34 -29.36
CA THR A 299 -38.27 -30.45 -29.92
C THR A 299 -38.22 -29.12 -29.17
N SER A 300 -37.12 -28.87 -28.48
CA SER A 300 -36.74 -27.59 -27.91
C SER A 300 -35.68 -26.90 -28.77
N THR A 301 -35.70 -25.57 -28.85
CA THR A 301 -34.65 -24.80 -29.54
C THR A 301 -33.77 -24.13 -28.50
N LEU A 302 -32.50 -24.53 -28.43
CA LEU A 302 -31.52 -23.92 -27.54
C LEU A 302 -31.06 -22.57 -28.08
N LEU A 303 -30.78 -22.52 -29.38
CA LEU A 303 -30.24 -21.35 -30.04
C LEU A 303 -30.69 -21.34 -31.51
N SER A 304 -31.11 -20.18 -32.01
CA SER A 304 -31.52 -20.01 -33.42
C SER A 304 -31.14 -18.65 -34.00
N GLN A 305 -30.86 -18.64 -35.30
CA GLN A 305 -30.64 -17.46 -36.11
C GLN A 305 -31.46 -17.57 -37.39
N THR A 306 -32.23 -16.53 -37.73
CA THR A 306 -33.07 -16.55 -38.95
C THR A 306 -32.19 -16.73 -40.20
N GLY A 307 -32.48 -17.78 -40.98
CA GLY A 307 -31.73 -18.13 -42.19
C GLY A 307 -30.29 -18.60 -41.93
N GLY A 308 -29.94 -18.91 -40.68
CA GLY A 308 -28.56 -19.20 -40.28
C GLY A 308 -28.46 -20.43 -39.39
N LEU A 309 -27.74 -20.26 -38.30
CA LEU A 309 -27.38 -21.34 -37.40
C LEU A 309 -28.55 -21.74 -36.49
N LYS A 310 -28.65 -23.03 -36.15
CA LYS A 310 -29.68 -23.55 -35.25
C LYS A 310 -29.17 -24.71 -34.42
N VAL A 311 -29.45 -24.70 -33.13
CA VAL A 311 -29.19 -25.81 -32.19
C VAL A 311 -30.52 -26.25 -31.59
N GLU A 312 -30.93 -27.46 -31.91
CA GLU A 312 -32.19 -28.07 -31.45
C GLU A 312 -31.88 -29.25 -30.52
N LEU A 313 -32.71 -29.41 -29.49
CA LEU A 313 -32.71 -30.54 -28.57
C LEU A 313 -33.98 -31.33 -28.82
N ILE A 314 -33.87 -32.52 -29.40
CA ILE A 314 -34.98 -33.39 -29.79
C ILE A 314 -34.92 -34.61 -28.89
N ASP A 315 -35.75 -34.66 -27.86
CA ASP A 315 -35.69 -35.67 -26.80
C ASP A 315 -34.33 -35.71 -26.07
N SER A 316 -33.44 -36.61 -26.51
CA SER A 316 -32.06 -36.76 -26.03
C SER A 316 -31.01 -36.52 -27.12
N ASP A 317 -31.42 -36.08 -28.31
CA ASP A 317 -30.53 -35.79 -29.43
C ASP A 317 -30.28 -34.29 -29.55
N LEU A 318 -29.01 -33.91 -29.72
CA LEU A 318 -28.61 -32.56 -30.12
C LEU A 318 -28.45 -32.52 -31.64
N LYS A 319 -29.18 -31.61 -32.28
CA LYS A 319 -29.08 -31.33 -33.71
C LYS A 319 -28.47 -29.94 -33.93
N TYR A 320 -27.31 -29.92 -34.57
CA TYR A 320 -26.60 -28.71 -34.96
C TYR A 320 -26.78 -28.46 -36.45
N THR A 321 -27.24 -27.26 -36.82
CA THR A 321 -27.46 -26.82 -38.20
C THR A 321 -26.66 -25.54 -38.49
N ILE A 322 -25.92 -25.54 -39.60
CA ILE A 322 -25.18 -24.38 -40.11
C ILE A 322 -25.06 -24.46 -41.63
N GLY A 323 -25.19 -23.33 -42.34
CA GLY A 323 -25.08 -23.30 -43.81
C GLY A 323 -26.07 -24.22 -44.54
N GLY A 324 -27.24 -24.48 -43.94
CA GLY A 324 -28.26 -25.40 -44.47
C GLY A 324 -27.97 -26.89 -44.27
N GLN A 325 -26.84 -27.27 -43.66
CA GLN A 325 -26.53 -28.66 -43.33
C GLN A 325 -26.75 -28.93 -41.84
N SER A 326 -27.21 -30.14 -41.50
CA SER A 326 -27.45 -30.57 -40.12
C SER A 326 -26.70 -31.85 -39.77
N ILE A 327 -26.22 -31.92 -38.54
CA ILE A 327 -25.65 -33.12 -37.91
C ILE A 327 -26.35 -33.34 -36.55
N THR A 328 -26.68 -34.59 -36.23
CA THR A 328 -27.44 -34.95 -35.02
C THR A 328 -26.76 -36.06 -34.26
N THR A 329 -26.72 -36.00 -32.94
CA THR A 329 -26.20 -37.12 -32.12
C THR A 329 -26.89 -37.17 -30.76
N THR A 330 -26.97 -38.36 -30.17
CA THR A 330 -27.51 -38.53 -28.82
C THR A 330 -26.52 -37.99 -27.78
N ILE A 331 -27.01 -37.16 -26.88
CA ILE A 331 -26.24 -36.50 -25.83
C ILE A 331 -26.69 -36.96 -24.44
N THR A 332 -25.87 -36.70 -23.43
CA THR A 332 -26.20 -36.99 -22.03
C THR A 332 -27.26 -36.01 -21.54
N LYS A 333 -28.26 -36.54 -20.82
CA LYS A 333 -29.35 -35.79 -20.21
C LYS A 333 -29.56 -36.25 -18.77
N ASP A 334 -28.51 -36.09 -17.97
CA ASP A 334 -28.42 -36.49 -16.55
C ASP A 334 -28.83 -35.37 -15.59
N GLY A 335 -29.19 -34.19 -16.12
CA GLY A 335 -29.52 -33.01 -15.33
C GLY A 335 -28.30 -32.30 -14.74
N THR A 336 -27.08 -32.61 -15.19
CA THR A 336 -25.85 -31.91 -14.83
C THR A 336 -25.32 -31.08 -16.00
N PHE A 337 -24.30 -30.25 -15.74
CA PHE A 337 -23.65 -29.46 -16.79
C PHE A 337 -22.72 -30.35 -17.61
N ASN A 338 -22.94 -30.39 -18.92
CA ASN A 338 -22.05 -31.01 -19.89
C ASN A 338 -21.53 -29.95 -20.87
N HIS A 339 -20.26 -30.04 -21.24
CA HIS A 339 -19.62 -29.13 -22.19
C HIS A 339 -19.89 -29.59 -23.63
N TYR A 340 -20.18 -28.67 -24.52
CA TYR A 340 -20.39 -28.96 -25.95
C TYR A 340 -19.50 -28.07 -26.80
N ALA A 341 -18.81 -28.68 -27.78
CA ALA A 341 -18.15 -27.96 -28.85
C ALA A 341 -18.75 -28.39 -30.20
N LEU A 342 -19.38 -27.43 -30.88
CA LEU A 342 -20.01 -27.61 -32.19
C LEU A 342 -19.15 -26.91 -33.24
N SER A 343 -18.47 -27.67 -34.10
CA SER A 343 -17.42 -27.15 -34.98
C SER A 343 -17.70 -27.39 -36.45
N TYR A 344 -17.37 -26.41 -37.28
CA TYR A 344 -17.22 -26.53 -38.73
C TYR A 344 -15.78 -26.16 -39.14
N ASN A 345 -15.10 -27.10 -39.78
CA ASN A 345 -13.81 -26.89 -40.42
C ASN A 345 -14.01 -26.70 -41.92
N ALA A 346 -13.78 -25.48 -42.44
CA ALA A 346 -14.00 -25.12 -43.83
C ALA A 346 -13.04 -25.82 -44.79
N THR A 347 -11.77 -25.97 -44.39
CA THR A 347 -10.74 -26.60 -45.22
C THR A 347 -11.00 -28.10 -45.38
N ALA A 348 -11.28 -28.78 -44.26
CA ALA A 348 -11.58 -30.20 -44.23
C ALA A 348 -13.04 -30.52 -44.61
N ARG A 349 -13.92 -29.52 -44.68
CA ARG A 349 -15.38 -29.64 -44.86
C ARG A 349 -16.02 -30.56 -43.83
N LYS A 350 -15.61 -30.46 -42.56
CA LYS A 350 -16.10 -31.33 -41.49
C LYS A 350 -17.00 -30.60 -40.52
N LEU A 351 -18.15 -31.20 -40.21
CA LEU A 351 -18.97 -30.84 -39.06
C LEU A 351 -18.71 -31.84 -37.93
N THR A 352 -18.52 -31.33 -36.72
CA THR A 352 -18.20 -32.14 -35.54
C THR A 352 -19.01 -31.69 -34.34
N ILE A 353 -19.56 -32.64 -33.58
CA ILE A 353 -20.15 -32.44 -32.25
C ILE A 353 -19.25 -33.17 -31.24
N ILE A 354 -18.72 -32.44 -30.29
CA ILE A 354 -17.99 -32.96 -29.12
C ILE A 354 -18.82 -32.68 -27.87
N GLU A 355 -18.91 -33.67 -26.99
CA GLU A 355 -19.53 -33.59 -25.66
C GLU A 355 -18.47 -33.96 -24.62
N ASN A 356 -18.18 -33.05 -23.69
CA ASN A 356 -17.10 -33.15 -22.72
C ASN A 356 -15.77 -33.50 -23.42
N ASP A 357 -15.26 -34.70 -23.16
CA ASP A 357 -14.04 -35.24 -23.74
C ASP A 357 -14.30 -36.26 -24.85
N ILE A 358 -15.53 -36.38 -25.40
CA ILE A 358 -15.87 -37.38 -26.41
C ILE A 358 -16.32 -36.71 -27.71
N GLU A 359 -15.68 -37.05 -28.83
CA GLU A 359 -16.20 -36.72 -30.15
C GLU A 359 -17.41 -37.60 -30.47
N LYS A 360 -18.61 -37.03 -30.37
CA LYS A 360 -19.88 -37.78 -30.50
C LYS A 360 -20.23 -38.09 -31.94
N ARG A 361 -19.96 -37.15 -32.86
CA ARG A 361 -20.22 -37.35 -34.29
C ARG A 361 -19.40 -36.40 -35.14
N THR A 362 -18.86 -36.92 -36.23
CA THR A 362 -18.22 -36.13 -37.30
C THR A 362 -18.76 -36.55 -38.66
N VAL A 363 -19.03 -35.56 -39.52
CA VAL A 363 -19.47 -35.77 -40.91
C VAL A 363 -18.63 -34.91 -41.84
N THR A 364 -18.12 -35.50 -42.92
CA THR A 364 -17.45 -34.77 -44.00
C THR A 364 -18.47 -34.44 -45.07
N LEU A 365 -18.54 -33.17 -45.46
CA LEU A 365 -19.45 -32.62 -46.44
C LEU A 365 -18.84 -32.62 -47.84
N THR A 366 -19.71 -32.66 -48.84
CA THR A 366 -19.30 -32.62 -50.26
C THR A 366 -18.92 -31.21 -50.69
N THR A 367 -19.61 -30.19 -50.20
CA THR A 367 -19.37 -28.78 -50.51
C THR A 367 -18.95 -27.97 -49.29
N ALA A 368 -18.25 -26.87 -49.52
CA ALA A 368 -18.01 -25.88 -48.49
C ALA A 368 -19.31 -25.15 -48.14
N LEU A 369 -19.48 -24.80 -46.87
CA LEU A 369 -20.66 -24.09 -46.39
C LEU A 369 -20.48 -22.58 -46.52
N SER A 370 -21.58 -21.87 -46.80
CA SER A 370 -21.66 -20.42 -46.69
C SER A 370 -22.74 -20.07 -45.67
N PHE A 371 -22.39 -19.23 -44.70
CA PHE A 371 -23.25 -18.94 -43.55
C PHE A 371 -22.99 -17.57 -42.91
N THR A 372 -22.37 -16.64 -43.66
CA THR A 372 -22.27 -15.23 -43.23
C THR A 372 -23.66 -14.68 -42.96
N ASN A 373 -23.92 -14.24 -41.73
CA ASN A 373 -25.24 -13.84 -41.30
C ASN A 373 -25.17 -12.85 -40.13
N GLU A 374 -25.81 -11.69 -40.29
CA GLU A 374 -25.87 -10.61 -39.28
C GLU A 374 -27.19 -10.59 -38.49
N ASN A 375 -28.14 -11.47 -38.82
CA ASN A 375 -29.42 -11.54 -38.12
C ASN A 375 -29.21 -11.87 -36.63
N PRO A 376 -30.10 -11.40 -35.74
CA PRO A 376 -30.02 -11.71 -34.33
C PRO A 376 -29.97 -13.22 -34.05
N ILE A 377 -29.17 -13.60 -33.06
CA ILE A 377 -29.18 -14.94 -32.49
C ILE A 377 -30.03 -14.92 -31.23
N VAL A 378 -31.02 -15.79 -31.16
CA VAL A 378 -31.91 -15.95 -30.00
C VAL A 378 -31.58 -17.27 -29.31
N LEU A 379 -31.23 -17.18 -28.04
CA LEU A 379 -31.13 -18.30 -27.11
C LEU A 379 -32.47 -18.52 -26.42
N GLY A 380 -32.85 -19.77 -26.25
CA GLY A 380 -34.08 -20.18 -25.58
C GLY A 380 -35.35 -19.89 -26.38
N GLY A 381 -36.47 -19.84 -25.66
CA GLY A 381 -37.83 -19.81 -26.20
C GLY A 381 -38.41 -21.20 -26.47
N ASN A 382 -39.62 -21.23 -27.06
CA ASN A 382 -40.40 -22.44 -27.32
C ASN A 382 -40.57 -23.35 -26.07
N THR A 383 -39.97 -24.54 -26.03
CA THR A 383 -40.07 -25.48 -24.90
C THR A 383 -38.73 -25.68 -24.20
N PHE A 384 -37.71 -24.87 -24.51
CA PHE A 384 -36.39 -25.04 -23.92
C PHE A 384 -36.43 -24.80 -22.40
N LYS A 385 -35.93 -25.79 -21.66
CA LYS A 385 -35.77 -25.73 -20.21
C LYS A 385 -34.38 -26.24 -19.83
N GLY A 386 -33.69 -25.49 -18.99
CA GLY A 386 -32.32 -25.80 -18.56
C GLY A 386 -31.46 -24.55 -18.37
N ASN A 387 -30.17 -24.77 -18.16
CA ASN A 387 -29.21 -23.69 -17.93
C ASN A 387 -28.13 -23.68 -19.00
N VAL A 388 -27.71 -22.48 -19.41
CA VAL A 388 -26.57 -22.24 -20.28
C VAL A 388 -25.53 -21.44 -19.50
N HIS A 389 -24.26 -21.79 -19.67
CA HIS A 389 -23.13 -21.09 -19.08
C HIS A 389 -21.97 -21.03 -20.07
N ASP A 390 -21.16 -19.98 -19.99
CA ASP A 390 -19.87 -19.88 -20.67
C ASP A 390 -19.95 -20.13 -22.20
N LEU A 391 -20.75 -19.30 -22.89
CA LEU A 391 -20.94 -19.36 -24.34
C LEU A 391 -19.80 -18.67 -25.07
N ARG A 392 -19.23 -19.36 -26.06
CA ARG A 392 -18.10 -18.87 -26.86
C ARG A 392 -18.37 -19.09 -28.34
N PHE A 393 -18.08 -18.07 -29.14
CA PHE A 393 -18.04 -18.18 -30.60
C PHE A 393 -16.61 -17.97 -31.10
N TRP A 394 -16.15 -18.85 -31.98
CA TRP A 394 -14.80 -18.86 -32.51
C TRP A 394 -14.79 -18.79 -34.03
N LYS A 395 -13.81 -18.08 -34.59
CA LYS A 395 -13.43 -18.07 -36.01
C LYS A 395 -12.33 -19.09 -36.31
N ARG A 396 -12.40 -20.26 -35.67
CA ARG A 396 -11.48 -21.38 -35.84
C ARG A 396 -12.20 -22.67 -35.54
N ASN A 397 -11.71 -23.78 -36.09
CA ASN A 397 -12.17 -25.11 -35.73
C ASN A 397 -11.64 -25.49 -34.33
N ILE A 398 -12.53 -25.85 -33.42
CA ILE A 398 -12.20 -26.45 -32.13
C ILE A 398 -12.17 -27.98 -32.28
N THR A 399 -10.98 -28.57 -32.09
CA THR A 399 -10.80 -30.03 -32.05
C THR A 399 -11.17 -30.58 -30.67
N ARG A 400 -11.31 -31.91 -30.55
CA ARG A 400 -11.55 -32.59 -29.26
C ARG A 400 -10.50 -32.19 -28.21
N GLU A 401 -9.22 -32.22 -28.57
CA GLU A 401 -8.12 -31.87 -27.67
C GLU A 401 -8.20 -30.42 -27.22
N ALA A 402 -8.53 -29.51 -28.14
CA ALA A 402 -8.71 -28.10 -27.83
C ALA A 402 -9.93 -27.88 -26.91
N ALA A 403 -11.06 -28.55 -27.19
CA ALA A 403 -12.26 -28.49 -26.35
C ALA A 403 -11.96 -28.94 -24.90
N VAL A 404 -11.27 -30.08 -24.73
CA VAL A 404 -10.85 -30.58 -23.42
C VAL A 404 -9.93 -29.59 -22.70
N SER A 405 -9.01 -28.95 -23.43
CA SER A 405 -8.11 -27.95 -22.83
C SER A 405 -8.80 -26.65 -22.46
N ASN A 406 -9.87 -26.27 -23.16
CA ASN A 406 -10.53 -24.97 -22.99
C ASN A 406 -11.75 -25.03 -22.06
N MET A 407 -12.43 -26.18 -21.96
CA MET A 407 -13.75 -26.27 -21.31
C MET A 407 -13.73 -25.86 -19.84
N GLY A 408 -12.60 -26.05 -19.15
CA GLY A 408 -12.41 -25.69 -17.75
C GLY A 408 -11.77 -24.32 -17.52
N LEU A 409 -11.52 -23.51 -18.55
CA LEU A 409 -10.82 -22.24 -18.40
C LEU A 409 -11.77 -21.05 -18.55
N VAL A 410 -11.78 -20.13 -17.57
CA VAL A 410 -12.32 -18.77 -17.77
C VAL A 410 -11.38 -18.00 -18.71
N LEU A 411 -11.95 -17.34 -19.73
CA LEU A 411 -11.21 -16.57 -20.75
C LEU A 411 -11.21 -15.07 -20.40
N ASN A 412 -10.38 -14.27 -21.05
CA ASN A 412 -10.35 -12.81 -20.84
C ASN A 412 -10.96 -12.01 -22.00
N GLY A 413 -11.37 -12.67 -23.09
CA GLY A 413 -12.00 -12.04 -24.25
C GLY A 413 -11.03 -11.63 -25.36
N ASN A 414 -9.72 -11.66 -25.11
CA ASN A 414 -8.69 -11.26 -26.08
C ASN A 414 -8.05 -12.45 -26.82
N GLU A 415 -8.60 -13.66 -26.66
CA GLU A 415 -8.08 -14.86 -27.30
C GLU A 415 -8.12 -14.73 -28.83
N THR A 416 -7.05 -15.22 -29.49
CA THR A 416 -6.95 -15.17 -30.94
C THR A 416 -8.12 -15.93 -31.60
N ASN A 417 -8.75 -15.30 -32.59
CA ASN A 417 -9.93 -15.80 -33.30
C ASN A 417 -11.21 -15.95 -32.45
N LEU A 418 -11.29 -15.35 -31.26
CA LEU A 418 -12.54 -15.26 -30.51
C LEU A 418 -13.46 -14.18 -31.10
N LEU A 419 -14.70 -14.57 -31.39
CA LEU A 419 -15.75 -13.73 -31.98
C LEU A 419 -16.75 -13.19 -30.97
N GLY A 420 -16.92 -13.89 -29.84
CA GLY A 420 -17.82 -13.51 -28.76
C GLY A 420 -17.59 -14.44 -27.58
N TYR A 421 -17.61 -13.89 -26.37
CA TYR A 421 -17.47 -14.66 -25.15
C TYR A 421 -18.38 -14.10 -24.06
N TRP A 422 -19.40 -14.89 -23.71
CA TRP A 422 -20.33 -14.62 -22.64
C TRP A 422 -20.10 -15.60 -21.49
N PRO A 423 -19.38 -15.21 -20.43
CA PRO A 423 -19.22 -16.05 -19.25
C PRO A 423 -20.58 -16.45 -18.64
N MET A 424 -21.55 -15.54 -18.67
CA MET A 424 -22.87 -15.69 -18.03
C MET A 424 -22.76 -15.92 -16.52
N ASN A 425 -21.96 -15.09 -15.86
CA ASN A 425 -21.71 -15.15 -14.42
C ASN A 425 -22.15 -13.87 -13.68
N GLU A 426 -22.95 -13.01 -14.30
CA GLU A 426 -23.37 -11.72 -13.72
C GLU A 426 -24.36 -11.86 -12.56
N GLY A 427 -25.18 -12.91 -12.56
CA GLY A 427 -26.08 -13.25 -11.45
C GLY A 427 -27.28 -12.32 -11.25
N ASN A 428 -27.31 -11.16 -11.90
CA ASN A 428 -28.44 -10.23 -11.87
C ASN A 428 -28.61 -9.43 -13.16
N GLY A 429 -29.73 -8.69 -13.24
CA GLY A 429 -30.00 -7.77 -14.33
C GLY A 429 -30.41 -8.47 -15.62
N THR A 430 -30.45 -7.69 -16.71
CA THR A 430 -31.00 -8.10 -18.02
C THR A 430 -29.95 -8.20 -19.12
N VAL A 431 -28.67 -8.29 -18.76
CA VAL A 431 -27.56 -8.33 -19.71
C VAL A 431 -26.53 -9.36 -19.26
N ALA A 432 -26.14 -10.28 -20.14
CA ALA A 432 -24.91 -11.07 -19.98
C ALA A 432 -23.82 -10.47 -20.88
N ASN A 433 -22.64 -10.22 -20.33
CA ASN A 433 -21.62 -9.41 -20.98
C ASN A 433 -20.82 -10.22 -21.99
N ASP A 434 -20.51 -9.59 -23.14
CA ASP A 434 -19.52 -10.11 -24.07
C ASP A 434 -18.15 -9.49 -23.79
N LEU A 435 -17.20 -10.30 -23.33
CA LEU A 435 -15.84 -9.84 -23.03
C LEU A 435 -14.96 -9.70 -24.28
N ALA A 436 -15.37 -10.23 -25.44
CA ALA A 436 -14.54 -10.24 -26.64
C ALA A 436 -14.82 -9.07 -27.60
N ARG A 437 -16.10 -8.76 -27.87
CA ARG A 437 -16.50 -7.75 -28.87
C ARG A 437 -17.56 -6.77 -28.38
N TYR A 438 -17.87 -6.77 -27.09
CA TYR A 438 -18.91 -5.93 -26.48
C TYR A 438 -20.29 -6.07 -27.16
N LYS A 439 -20.58 -7.25 -27.73
CA LYS A 439 -21.90 -7.63 -28.25
C LYS A 439 -22.70 -8.35 -27.17
N HIS A 440 -23.07 -7.61 -26.12
CA HIS A 440 -23.76 -8.17 -24.96
C HIS A 440 -25.06 -8.90 -25.34
N LEU A 441 -25.38 -9.95 -24.59
CA LEU A 441 -26.59 -10.73 -24.72
C LEU A 441 -27.70 -10.07 -23.89
N THR A 442 -28.80 -9.67 -24.52
CA THR A 442 -29.94 -9.05 -23.82
C THR A 442 -30.92 -10.12 -23.37
N ILE A 443 -31.20 -10.17 -22.07
CA ILE A 443 -32.08 -11.15 -21.42
C ILE A 443 -33.53 -10.63 -21.41
N ALA A 444 -34.46 -11.46 -21.88
CA ALA A 444 -35.90 -11.20 -21.89
C ALA A 444 -36.66 -12.34 -21.20
N ASN A 445 -37.17 -12.06 -19.99
CA ASN A 445 -37.95 -12.96 -19.13
C ASN A 445 -37.26 -14.27 -18.71
N THR A 446 -35.99 -14.48 -19.05
CA THR A 446 -35.16 -15.55 -18.50
C THR A 446 -34.48 -15.04 -17.22
N ASN A 447 -34.15 -15.92 -16.28
CA ASN A 447 -33.57 -15.52 -14.99
C ASN A 447 -32.17 -16.11 -14.79
N TRP A 448 -31.38 -15.44 -13.98
CA TRP A 448 -30.15 -16.00 -13.42
C TRP A 448 -30.49 -17.12 -12.42
N ASP A 449 -29.68 -18.18 -12.43
CA ASP A 449 -29.75 -19.26 -11.45
C ASP A 449 -28.42 -19.32 -10.72
N ILE A 450 -28.50 -19.26 -9.38
CA ILE A 450 -27.36 -19.26 -8.47
C ILE A 450 -27.39 -20.56 -7.66
N ASN A 451 -26.28 -21.31 -7.68
CA ASN A 451 -26.12 -22.60 -7.03
C ASN A 451 -24.74 -22.71 -6.35
N PRO A 452 -24.60 -23.28 -5.14
CA PRO A 452 -25.68 -23.77 -4.29
C PRO A 452 -26.61 -22.63 -3.87
N LYS A 453 -27.84 -22.97 -3.51
CA LYS A 453 -28.69 -22.02 -2.81
C LYS A 453 -28.12 -21.91 -1.39
N GLY A 454 -27.60 -20.74 -1.04
CA GLY A 454 -27.05 -20.49 0.29
C GLY A 454 -28.12 -20.61 1.38
N SER A 455 -27.68 -20.89 2.60
CA SER A 455 -28.47 -20.69 3.80
C SER A 455 -27.92 -19.53 4.61
N ALA A 456 -28.82 -18.83 5.29
CA ALA A 456 -28.48 -17.69 6.13
C ALA A 456 -28.73 -18.02 7.59
N TYR A 457 -27.97 -17.39 8.49
CA TYR A 457 -28.21 -17.52 9.92
C TYR A 457 -29.31 -16.57 10.39
N ALA A 458 -30.33 -17.12 11.06
CA ALA A 458 -31.42 -16.35 11.64
C ALA A 458 -31.12 -15.91 13.07
N PHE A 459 -31.15 -14.60 13.29
CA PHE A 459 -31.11 -13.98 14.60
C PHE A 459 -32.52 -13.63 15.07
N ASP A 460 -32.84 -13.95 16.31
CA ASP A 460 -34.17 -13.79 16.90
C ASP A 460 -34.30 -12.57 17.82
N GLY A 461 -33.22 -11.77 17.95
CA GLY A 461 -33.14 -10.66 18.90
C GLY A 461 -32.68 -11.07 20.30
N THR A 462 -32.34 -12.33 20.53
CA THR A 462 -31.77 -12.83 21.78
C THR A 462 -30.45 -13.57 21.57
N ASN A 463 -30.36 -14.34 20.48
CA ASN A 463 -29.15 -15.04 20.08
C ASN A 463 -28.10 -14.10 19.46
N HIS A 464 -26.87 -14.62 19.38
CA HIS A 464 -25.73 -13.99 18.74
C HIS A 464 -24.66 -15.05 18.47
N LEU A 465 -23.69 -14.73 17.62
CA LEU A 465 -22.54 -15.59 17.37
C LEU A 465 -21.26 -14.90 17.83
N THR A 466 -20.28 -15.71 18.20
CA THR A 466 -18.90 -15.28 18.47
C THR A 466 -17.93 -16.19 17.73
N PHE A 467 -16.77 -15.63 17.36
CA PHE A 467 -15.68 -16.40 16.75
C PHE A 467 -14.69 -16.88 17.83
N ASP A 468 -14.20 -18.10 17.70
CA ASP A 468 -13.24 -18.74 18.60
C ASP A 468 -11.77 -18.45 18.22
N GLN A 469 -11.50 -18.17 16.93
CA GLN A 469 -10.18 -17.85 16.39
C GLN A 469 -10.10 -16.41 15.85
N THR A 470 -10.10 -15.42 16.74
CA THR A 470 -10.06 -13.99 16.36
C THR A 470 -8.66 -13.42 16.23
N ALA A 471 -7.63 -14.12 16.71
CA ALA A 471 -6.25 -13.63 16.74
C ALA A 471 -5.62 -13.43 15.35
N THR A 472 -6.18 -14.05 14.30
CA THR A 472 -5.73 -13.90 12.90
C THR A 472 -6.51 -12.83 12.15
N VAL A 473 -7.59 -12.30 12.73
CA VAL A 473 -8.48 -11.32 12.10
C VAL A 473 -8.04 -9.92 12.50
N ILE A 474 -6.96 -9.44 11.88
CA ILE A 474 -6.31 -8.18 12.23
C ILE A 474 -6.21 -7.28 11.01
N ILE A 475 -6.75 -6.06 11.14
CA ILE A 475 -6.50 -4.92 10.24
C ILE A 475 -5.75 -3.87 11.06
N SER A 476 -4.52 -3.53 10.68
CA SER A 476 -3.80 -2.42 11.32
C SER A 476 -4.33 -1.06 10.87
N LYS A 477 -3.87 0.04 11.50
CA LYS A 477 -4.23 1.39 11.06
C LYS A 477 -3.58 1.78 9.73
N GLU A 478 -2.61 0.98 9.27
CA GLU A 478 -1.90 1.12 8.00
C GLU A 478 -2.42 0.19 6.90
N MET A 479 -3.21 -0.83 7.24
CA MET A 479 -3.76 -1.79 6.28
C MET A 479 -5.07 -1.32 5.66
N ASP A 480 -5.20 -1.59 4.36
CA ASP A 480 -6.46 -1.56 3.65
C ASP A 480 -7.40 -2.65 4.18
N ALA A 481 -8.71 -2.49 3.94
CA ALA A 481 -9.67 -3.52 4.31
C ALA A 481 -10.93 -3.45 3.44
N THR A 482 -11.62 -4.58 3.32
CA THR A 482 -12.99 -4.63 2.83
C THR A 482 -13.82 -5.54 3.71
N MET A 483 -15.00 -5.10 4.12
CA MET A 483 -15.98 -5.95 4.77
C MET A 483 -17.24 -6.00 3.93
N SER A 484 -17.84 -7.17 3.80
CA SER A 484 -19.12 -7.34 3.11
C SER A 484 -19.97 -8.42 3.76
N PHE A 485 -21.29 -8.30 3.65
CA PHE A 485 -22.25 -9.33 4.05
C PHE A 485 -23.62 -9.04 3.43
N TRP A 486 -24.45 -10.07 3.33
CA TRP A 486 -25.87 -9.94 3.05
C TRP A 486 -26.67 -9.82 4.35
N MET A 487 -27.71 -8.99 4.36
CA MET A 487 -28.65 -8.91 5.48
C MET A 487 -30.10 -8.79 5.02
N LYS A 488 -31.02 -9.23 5.88
CA LYS A 488 -32.46 -8.99 5.74
C LYS A 488 -33.09 -8.83 7.11
N THR A 489 -33.84 -7.75 7.32
CA THR A 489 -34.51 -7.49 8.60
C THR A 489 -35.76 -6.62 8.41
N ALA A 490 -36.72 -6.76 9.33
CA ALA A 490 -37.82 -5.83 9.54
C ALA A 490 -37.70 -5.09 10.88
N GLN A 491 -36.58 -5.25 11.59
CA GLN A 491 -36.38 -4.72 12.93
C GLN A 491 -36.47 -3.19 12.93
N THR A 492 -37.16 -2.67 13.94
CA THR A 492 -37.20 -1.25 14.28
C THR A 492 -36.33 -1.00 15.51
N GLY A 493 -35.78 0.21 15.62
CA GLY A 493 -34.83 0.53 16.69
C GLY A 493 -33.39 0.10 16.38
N VAL A 494 -32.52 0.23 17.37
CA VAL A 494 -31.08 0.00 17.21
C VAL A 494 -30.72 -1.47 17.29
N ALA A 495 -29.82 -1.90 16.40
CA ALA A 495 -29.27 -3.26 16.38
C ALA A 495 -27.81 -3.21 15.90
N THR A 496 -27.02 -4.22 16.21
CA THR A 496 -25.64 -4.36 15.71
C THR A 496 -25.47 -5.69 15.01
N LEU A 497 -25.02 -5.64 13.75
CA LEU A 497 -24.86 -6.80 12.88
C LEU A 497 -23.49 -7.43 13.06
N PHE A 498 -22.45 -6.62 13.21
CA PHE A 498 -21.07 -7.06 13.38
C PHE A 498 -20.33 -6.11 14.31
N SER A 499 -19.59 -6.64 15.29
CA SER A 499 -18.77 -5.81 16.16
C SER A 499 -17.57 -6.52 16.77
N ASN A 500 -16.54 -5.77 17.12
CA ASN A 500 -15.42 -6.24 17.97
C ASN A 500 -15.24 -5.38 19.25
N GLY A 501 -16.16 -4.45 19.47
CA GLY A 501 -16.26 -3.50 20.57
C GLY A 501 -17.49 -2.60 20.40
N TYR A 502 -17.64 -1.58 21.25
CA TYR A 502 -18.77 -0.64 21.17
C TYR A 502 -18.57 0.46 20.13
N GLY A 503 -17.31 0.78 19.79
CA GLY A 503 -16.94 1.81 18.82
C GLY A 503 -17.01 3.24 19.36
N ASP A 504 -17.20 3.40 20.67
CA ASP A 504 -17.40 4.68 21.36
C ASP A 504 -16.34 4.96 22.44
N ALA A 505 -16.50 6.07 23.18
CA ALA A 505 -15.55 6.49 24.20
C ALA A 505 -15.37 5.48 25.37
N THR A 506 -16.25 4.49 25.52
CA THR A 506 -16.13 3.43 26.53
C THR A 506 -15.09 2.36 26.15
N ASP A 507 -14.63 2.37 24.90
CA ASP A 507 -13.50 1.59 24.46
C ASP A 507 -12.17 2.30 24.73
N ASN A 508 -11.19 1.51 25.19
CA ASN A 508 -9.87 2.00 25.58
C ASN A 508 -9.13 2.53 24.36
N LEU A 509 -8.40 3.63 24.55
CA LEU A 509 -7.49 4.14 23.54
C LEU A 509 -6.18 3.34 23.60
N GLU A 510 -5.75 2.82 22.45
CA GLU A 510 -4.52 2.05 22.34
C GLU A 510 -3.33 2.98 22.12
N SER A 511 -2.12 2.45 22.29
CA SER A 511 -0.88 3.22 22.13
C SER A 511 -0.69 3.83 20.74
N ASN A 512 -1.44 3.38 19.74
CA ASN A 512 -1.42 3.91 18.38
C ASN A 512 -2.34 5.13 18.16
N GLY A 513 -3.03 5.60 19.21
CA GLY A 513 -3.96 6.73 19.17
C GLY A 513 -5.38 6.39 18.72
N TYR A 514 -5.69 5.11 18.52
CA TYR A 514 -7.01 4.62 18.09
C TYR A 514 -7.53 3.56 19.05
N ARG A 515 -8.85 3.36 19.08
CA ARG A 515 -9.54 2.30 19.83
C ARG A 515 -9.54 0.98 19.06
N ASN A 516 -9.51 1.06 17.73
CA ASN A 516 -9.50 -0.08 16.81
C ASN A 516 -10.75 -0.98 16.97
N LYS A 517 -11.89 -0.36 17.34
CA LYS A 517 -13.19 -1.01 17.57
C LYS A 517 -14.22 -0.53 16.56
N TRP A 518 -14.83 -1.48 15.87
CA TRP A 518 -15.86 -1.26 14.87
C TRP A 518 -17.16 -1.92 15.33
N ALA A 519 -18.27 -1.22 15.17
CA ALA A 519 -19.62 -1.77 15.28
C ALA A 519 -20.46 -1.30 14.09
N ILE A 520 -20.89 -2.23 13.24
CA ILE A 520 -21.83 -1.97 12.16
C ILE A 520 -23.23 -2.14 12.72
N SER A 521 -23.96 -1.03 12.80
CA SER A 521 -25.23 -0.94 13.48
C SER A 521 -26.35 -0.44 12.57
N LEU A 522 -27.54 -0.98 12.79
CA LEU A 522 -28.79 -0.38 12.36
C LEU A 522 -29.16 0.71 13.36
N ASN A 523 -29.49 1.91 12.88
CA ASN A 523 -29.99 2.98 13.72
C ASN A 523 -31.53 2.94 13.85
N ALA A 524 -32.09 3.80 14.70
CA ALA A 524 -33.53 3.82 14.96
C ALA A 524 -34.40 4.10 13.72
N ASP A 525 -33.84 4.73 12.68
CA ASP A 525 -34.52 5.02 11.41
C ASP A 525 -34.45 3.87 10.39
N GLY A 526 -33.78 2.76 10.73
CA GLY A 526 -33.60 1.62 9.84
C GLY A 526 -32.48 1.78 8.82
N LYS A 527 -31.54 2.70 9.06
CA LYS A 527 -30.36 2.95 8.22
C LYS A 527 -29.11 2.34 8.86
N LEU A 528 -28.09 2.04 8.05
CA LEU A 528 -26.82 1.51 8.54
C LEU A 528 -25.81 2.60 8.88
N GLU A 529 -25.03 2.35 9.92
CA GLU A 529 -23.93 3.17 10.38
C GLU A 529 -22.78 2.32 10.91
N LEU A 530 -21.55 2.76 10.70
CA LEU A 530 -20.36 2.27 11.39
C LEU A 530 -20.09 3.18 12.60
N LYS A 531 -20.02 2.61 13.79
CA LYS A 531 -19.46 3.25 14.98
C LYS A 531 -18.01 2.81 15.16
N ALA A 532 -17.11 3.77 15.14
CA ALA A 532 -15.69 3.54 15.39
C ALA A 532 -15.04 4.82 15.87
N GLU A 533 -14.01 4.70 16.72
CA GLU A 533 -13.21 5.84 17.18
C GLU A 533 -14.02 6.95 17.87
N ASN A 534 -15.13 6.61 18.52
CA ASN A 534 -16.09 7.57 19.09
C ASN A 534 -16.70 8.50 18.04
N ARG A 535 -16.90 7.98 16.83
CA ARG A 535 -17.55 8.64 15.70
C ARG A 535 -18.57 7.71 15.07
N THR A 536 -19.48 8.30 14.30
CA THR A 536 -20.49 7.59 13.52
C THR A 536 -20.32 7.92 12.05
N PHE A 537 -20.20 6.89 11.21
CA PHE A 537 -20.09 6.99 9.75
C PHE A 537 -21.32 6.34 9.12
N SER A 538 -22.19 7.13 8.50
CA SER A 538 -23.42 6.62 7.89
C SER A 538 -23.16 5.93 6.54
N PHE A 539 -23.90 4.87 6.24
CA PHE A 539 -23.99 4.26 4.92
C PHE A 539 -24.96 5.03 3.98
N GLY A 540 -25.31 6.26 4.33
CA GLY A 540 -26.22 7.11 3.58
C GLY A 540 -27.67 7.03 4.07
N ASN A 541 -28.59 7.50 3.22
CA ASN A 541 -30.00 7.70 3.60
C ASN A 541 -30.94 6.54 3.26
N VAL A 542 -30.42 5.42 2.75
CA VAL A 542 -31.21 4.24 2.37
C VAL A 542 -31.62 3.46 3.62
N ARG A 543 -32.91 3.12 3.70
CA ARG A 543 -33.43 2.20 4.70
C ARG A 543 -33.22 0.76 4.24
N VAL A 544 -32.65 -0.07 5.10
CA VAL A 544 -32.37 -1.49 4.81
C VAL A 544 -33.27 -2.44 5.62
N ASN A 545 -34.06 -1.92 6.56
CA ASN A 545 -35.03 -2.71 7.34
C ASN A 545 -36.36 -2.93 6.61
N THR A 546 -36.29 -3.21 5.30
CA THR A 546 -37.43 -3.36 4.39
C THR A 546 -37.98 -4.78 4.31
N ASN A 547 -37.42 -5.71 5.10
CA ASN A 547 -37.63 -7.15 4.97
C ASN A 547 -37.29 -7.70 3.57
N THR A 548 -36.35 -7.08 2.88
CA THR A 548 -35.74 -7.59 1.65
C THR A 548 -34.24 -7.76 1.84
N TRP A 549 -33.61 -8.57 0.98
CA TRP A 549 -32.17 -8.80 1.03
C TRP A 549 -31.42 -7.56 0.54
N HIS A 550 -30.44 -7.12 1.33
CA HIS A 550 -29.52 -6.06 0.97
C HIS A 550 -28.08 -6.54 1.13
N HIS A 551 -27.22 -6.25 0.15
CA HIS A 551 -25.79 -6.48 0.26
C HIS A 551 -25.10 -5.23 0.78
N ILE A 552 -24.37 -5.37 1.88
CA ILE A 552 -23.69 -4.27 2.55
C ILE A 552 -22.19 -4.44 2.35
N ALA A 553 -21.49 -3.38 1.97
CA ALA A 553 -20.03 -3.41 1.95
C ALA A 553 -19.39 -2.10 2.41
N LEU A 554 -18.21 -2.22 3.00
CA LEU A 554 -17.33 -1.13 3.38
C LEU A 554 -15.96 -1.43 2.76
N SER A 555 -15.43 -0.50 1.96
CA SER A 555 -14.08 -0.59 1.39
C SER A 555 -13.22 0.56 1.89
N LEU A 556 -12.12 0.23 2.53
CA LEU A 556 -11.19 1.14 3.19
C LEU A 556 -9.86 1.14 2.44
N THR A 557 -9.57 2.25 1.77
CA THR A 557 -8.22 2.53 1.23
C THR A 557 -7.50 3.49 2.17
N ARG A 558 -6.39 3.04 2.77
CA ARG A 558 -5.57 3.86 3.66
C ARG A 558 -4.86 4.97 2.89
N ASN A 559 -4.71 6.11 3.59
CA ASN A 559 -4.25 7.37 2.99
C ASN A 559 -5.16 7.86 1.85
N GLY A 560 -6.43 7.44 1.88
CA GLY A 560 -7.44 7.80 0.91
C GLY A 560 -8.79 7.91 1.62
N THR A 561 -9.70 7.03 1.26
CA THR A 561 -11.10 7.11 1.70
C THR A 561 -11.64 5.76 2.13
N MET A 562 -12.53 5.79 3.11
CA MET A 562 -13.52 4.75 3.37
C MET A 562 -14.75 5.00 2.48
N ARG A 563 -15.25 3.96 1.82
CA ARG A 563 -16.44 4.00 0.97
C ARG A 563 -17.47 3.00 1.46
N MET A 564 -18.72 3.44 1.55
CA MET A 564 -19.86 2.64 2.00
C MET A 564 -20.74 2.27 0.82
N TYR A 565 -21.14 1.02 0.72
CA TYR A 565 -21.95 0.49 -0.37
C TYR A 565 -23.19 -0.24 0.15
N ILE A 566 -24.30 -0.05 -0.55
CA ILE A 566 -25.54 -0.81 -0.40
C ILE A 566 -25.94 -1.29 -1.79
N ASP A 567 -26.17 -2.60 -1.93
CA ASP A 567 -26.58 -3.26 -3.19
C ASP A 567 -25.65 -2.93 -4.37
N GLY A 568 -24.35 -2.79 -4.06
CA GLY A 568 -23.28 -2.49 -5.02
C GLY A 568 -23.17 -1.03 -5.42
N ALA A 569 -24.12 -0.17 -5.02
CA ALA A 569 -24.05 1.26 -5.22
C ALA A 569 -23.25 1.94 -4.10
N GLN A 570 -22.31 2.81 -4.46
CA GLN A 570 -21.60 3.63 -3.48
C GLN A 570 -22.55 4.70 -2.92
N MET A 571 -22.75 4.69 -1.61
CA MET A 571 -23.67 5.58 -0.92
C MET A 571 -22.97 6.79 -0.30
N GLU A 572 -21.82 6.56 0.35
CA GLU A 572 -21.09 7.59 1.10
C GLU A 572 -19.58 7.37 1.06
N SER A 573 -18.82 8.42 1.37
CA SER A 573 -17.36 8.35 1.49
C SER A 573 -16.82 9.27 2.58
N TYR A 574 -15.82 8.79 3.33
CA TYR A 574 -15.19 9.49 4.45
C TYR A 574 -13.67 9.43 4.36
N PRO A 575 -12.94 10.39 4.95
CA PRO A 575 -11.49 10.31 5.09
C PRO A 575 -11.06 9.06 5.86
N SER A 576 -10.06 8.33 5.35
CA SER A 576 -9.57 7.12 6.04
C SER A 576 -8.84 7.40 7.36
N ALA A 577 -8.39 8.64 7.58
CA ALA A 577 -7.61 9.04 8.76
C ALA A 577 -8.42 9.01 10.07
N ASP A 578 -9.76 9.11 9.97
CA ASP A 578 -10.65 9.12 11.13
C ASP A 578 -11.00 7.72 11.66
N LEU A 579 -10.59 6.67 10.96
CA LEU A 579 -10.85 5.26 11.30
C LEU A 579 -9.56 4.55 11.73
N GLY A 580 -9.58 3.90 12.89
CA GLY A 580 -8.48 3.06 13.36
C GLY A 580 -8.42 1.70 12.67
N GLY A 581 -7.59 0.79 13.18
CA GLY A 581 -7.58 -0.61 12.75
C GLY A 581 -8.81 -1.39 13.23
N PHE A 582 -8.78 -2.71 13.02
CA PHE A 582 -9.73 -3.68 13.55
C PHE A 582 -8.94 -4.83 14.17
N TYR A 583 -8.91 -4.91 15.49
CA TYR A 583 -8.42 -6.12 16.18
C TYR A 583 -9.10 -6.27 17.52
N SER A 584 -9.42 -7.51 17.88
CA SER A 584 -9.98 -7.86 19.17
C SER A 584 -9.85 -9.36 19.38
N SER A 585 -9.80 -9.77 20.63
CA SER A 585 -9.91 -11.16 21.07
C SER A 585 -11.36 -11.68 21.04
N SER A 586 -12.34 -10.82 20.74
CA SER A 586 -13.72 -11.24 20.50
C SER A 586 -14.36 -10.44 19.39
N ILE A 587 -15.04 -11.16 18.50
CA ILE A 587 -15.84 -10.63 17.39
C ILE A 587 -17.24 -11.22 17.55
N PHE A 588 -18.26 -10.36 17.44
CA PHE A 588 -19.67 -10.67 17.63
C PHE A 588 -20.43 -10.45 16.33
N VAL A 589 -21.33 -11.37 16.01
CA VAL A 589 -22.30 -11.23 14.90
C VAL A 589 -23.71 -11.27 15.49
N GLY A 590 -24.56 -10.35 15.07
CA GLY A 590 -25.94 -10.19 15.54
C GLY A 590 -26.10 -9.55 16.91
N ALA A 591 -25.03 -8.99 17.49
CA ALA A 591 -25.09 -8.17 18.69
C ALA A 591 -23.88 -7.25 18.82
N ARG A 592 -23.95 -6.28 19.74
CA ARG A 592 -22.83 -5.44 20.13
C ARG A 592 -22.19 -5.96 21.41
N GLY A 593 -20.89 -6.24 21.36
CA GLY A 593 -20.17 -6.82 22.50
C GLY A 593 -18.67 -6.50 22.50
N LYS A 594 -18.02 -6.78 23.64
CA LYS A 594 -16.59 -6.57 23.89
C LYS A 594 -16.05 -7.67 24.80
N LEU A 595 -14.82 -8.14 24.59
CA LEU A 595 -14.20 -9.12 25.49
C LEU A 595 -14.16 -8.60 26.94
N GLY A 596 -14.54 -9.47 27.89
CA GLY A 596 -14.45 -9.18 29.33
C GLY A 596 -15.59 -8.32 29.88
N SER A 597 -16.51 -7.87 29.02
CA SER A 597 -17.76 -7.24 29.43
C SER A 597 -18.86 -8.28 29.52
N ALA A 598 -19.67 -8.24 30.59
CA ALA A 598 -20.91 -9.01 30.67
C ALA A 598 -22.05 -8.36 29.87
N VAL A 599 -21.87 -7.14 29.36
CA VAL A 599 -22.90 -6.38 28.67
C VAL A 599 -22.81 -6.64 27.17
N ILE A 600 -23.79 -7.39 26.67
CA ILE A 600 -24.02 -7.58 25.23
C ILE A 600 -25.40 -7.00 24.92
N ASP A 601 -25.43 -5.94 24.10
CA ASP A 601 -26.62 -5.16 23.80
C ASP A 601 -26.88 -5.03 22.28
N GLN A 602 -27.88 -4.23 21.89
CA GLN A 602 -28.27 -3.98 20.50
C GLN A 602 -28.40 -5.28 19.68
N ARG A 603 -29.18 -6.22 20.21
CA ARG A 603 -29.41 -7.52 19.57
C ARG A 603 -30.12 -7.36 18.23
N PHE A 604 -29.63 -8.07 17.23
CA PHE A 604 -30.19 -8.10 15.90
C PHE A 604 -31.29 -9.18 15.79
N ASN A 605 -32.36 -8.86 15.08
CA ASN A 605 -33.43 -9.75 14.68
C ASN A 605 -33.56 -9.67 13.15
N GLY A 606 -33.28 -10.77 12.46
CA GLY A 606 -33.17 -10.81 11.00
C GLY A 606 -32.25 -11.93 10.55
N THR A 607 -31.82 -11.91 9.30
CA THR A 607 -30.88 -12.89 8.75
C THR A 607 -29.61 -12.20 8.24
N ILE A 608 -28.47 -12.85 8.44
CA ILE A 608 -27.17 -12.45 7.87
C ILE A 608 -26.62 -13.64 7.09
N ASP A 609 -25.96 -13.34 5.97
CA ASP A 609 -25.32 -14.32 5.11
C ASP A 609 -23.99 -13.77 4.53
N GLU A 610 -23.09 -14.66 4.08
CA GLU A 610 -21.83 -14.35 3.38
C GLU A 610 -20.97 -13.24 4.03
N LEU A 611 -20.72 -13.33 5.34
CA LEU A 611 -19.89 -12.35 6.05
C LEU A 611 -18.41 -12.54 5.69
N CYS A 612 -17.83 -11.56 5.02
CA CYS A 612 -16.43 -11.52 4.61
C CYS A 612 -15.70 -10.33 5.22
N LEU A 613 -14.45 -10.54 5.64
CA LEU A 613 -13.48 -9.48 5.92
C LEU A 613 -12.19 -9.78 5.17
N TRP A 614 -11.73 -8.78 4.41
CA TRP A 614 -10.54 -8.81 3.57
C TRP A 614 -9.50 -7.82 4.10
N GLU A 615 -8.22 -8.18 4.02
CA GLU A 615 -7.07 -7.28 4.28
C GLU A 615 -6.66 -6.45 3.05
N THR A 616 -7.54 -6.34 2.06
CA THR A 616 -7.34 -5.57 0.83
C THR A 616 -8.54 -4.67 0.55
N ALA A 617 -8.30 -3.53 -0.09
CA ALA A 617 -9.37 -2.65 -0.57
C ALA A 617 -9.91 -3.17 -1.91
N ARG A 618 -11.15 -3.67 -1.90
CA ARG A 618 -11.85 -4.12 -3.11
C ARG A 618 -12.57 -2.93 -3.73
N ASN A 619 -12.54 -2.84 -5.06
CA ASN A 619 -13.21 -1.78 -5.80
C ASN A 619 -14.71 -2.09 -6.01
N ALA A 620 -15.45 -1.14 -6.57
CA ALA A 620 -16.91 -1.27 -6.77
C ALA A 620 -17.29 -2.45 -7.69
N ASP A 621 -16.51 -2.72 -8.74
CA ASP A 621 -16.79 -3.82 -9.67
C ASP A 621 -16.57 -5.18 -8.99
N GLN A 622 -15.50 -5.30 -8.19
CA GLN A 622 -15.22 -6.49 -7.39
C GLN A 622 -16.33 -6.74 -6.37
N ILE A 623 -16.71 -5.72 -5.59
CA ILE A 623 -17.79 -5.82 -4.60
C ILE A 623 -19.12 -6.22 -5.26
N LYS A 624 -19.41 -5.69 -6.45
CA LYS A 624 -20.61 -6.04 -7.20
C LYS A 624 -20.56 -7.47 -7.74
N SER A 625 -19.39 -7.95 -8.16
CA SER A 625 -19.22 -9.34 -8.61
C SER A 625 -19.43 -10.33 -7.46
N ASP A 626 -18.87 -10.03 -6.29
CA ASP A 626 -18.90 -10.92 -5.11
C ASP A 626 -20.32 -11.14 -4.57
N GLN A 627 -21.30 -10.31 -4.95
CA GLN A 627 -22.69 -10.45 -4.52
C GLN A 627 -23.36 -11.74 -4.99
N PHE A 628 -22.88 -12.35 -6.07
CA PHE A 628 -23.62 -13.38 -6.79
C PHE A 628 -22.96 -14.75 -6.78
N HIS A 629 -21.86 -14.93 -6.05
CA HIS A 629 -21.21 -16.22 -5.89
C HIS A 629 -20.61 -16.34 -4.49
N GLU A 630 -20.47 -17.57 -4.01
CA GLU A 630 -19.72 -17.82 -2.78
C GLU A 630 -18.25 -17.50 -3.00
N VAL A 631 -17.61 -16.96 -1.98
CA VAL A 631 -16.18 -16.69 -2.02
C VAL A 631 -15.42 -18.00 -1.74
N ASP A 632 -14.34 -18.27 -2.48
CA ASP A 632 -13.43 -19.35 -2.12
C ASP A 632 -12.82 -19.04 -0.74
N PHE A 633 -12.95 -19.91 0.25
CA PHE A 633 -12.36 -19.70 1.58
C PHE A 633 -10.82 -19.61 1.54
N LYS A 634 -10.20 -20.07 0.45
CA LYS A 634 -8.76 -19.89 0.16
C LYS A 634 -8.47 -18.62 -0.65
N ALA A 635 -9.49 -17.81 -0.93
CA ALA A 635 -9.33 -16.56 -1.63
C ALA A 635 -8.33 -15.69 -0.89
N THR A 636 -7.41 -15.15 -1.65
CA THR A 636 -6.25 -14.50 -1.10
C THR A 636 -6.62 -13.13 -0.53
N GLY A 637 -6.09 -12.83 0.66
CA GLY A 637 -6.44 -11.62 1.41
C GLY A 637 -7.79 -11.70 2.13
N LEU A 638 -8.49 -12.84 2.09
CA LEU A 638 -9.66 -13.11 2.94
C LEU A 638 -9.16 -13.55 4.32
N ILE A 639 -9.50 -12.79 5.36
CA ILE A 639 -9.04 -13.06 6.73
C ILE A 639 -10.17 -13.54 7.65
N LEU A 640 -11.44 -13.33 7.25
CA LEU A 640 -12.61 -13.90 7.90
C LEU A 640 -13.65 -14.20 6.83
N TYR A 641 -14.19 -15.41 6.86
CA TYR A 641 -15.34 -15.80 6.04
C TYR A 641 -16.31 -16.67 6.85
N ALA A 642 -17.56 -16.24 6.91
CA ALA A 642 -18.67 -17.02 7.44
C ALA A 642 -19.77 -17.06 6.37
N ASN A 643 -19.89 -18.22 5.73
CA ASN A 643 -20.87 -18.48 4.66
C ASN A 643 -22.24 -18.95 5.17
N PHE A 644 -22.35 -19.29 6.46
CA PHE A 644 -23.61 -19.72 7.11
C PHE A 644 -24.35 -20.89 6.42
N ASN A 645 -23.64 -21.69 5.62
CA ASN A 645 -24.13 -22.89 4.93
C ASN A 645 -24.06 -24.18 5.74
#